data_AF-A0A7X2MKJ9-F1
#
_entry.id   AF-A0A7X2MKJ9-F1
#
_cell.length_a   1.000
_cell.length_b   1.000
_cell.length_c   1.000
_cell.angle_alpha   90.00
_cell.angle_beta   90.00
_cell.angle_gamma   90.00
#
_symmetry.space_group_name_H-M   'P 1'
#
loop_
_entity.id
_entity.type
_entity.pdbx_description
1 polymer ?
#
loop_
_entity_poly.entity_id
_entity_poly.type
_entity_poly.pdbx_seq_one_letter_code
_entity_poly.pdbx_strand_id
1 'polypeptide(L)'
;MLPSKVVRHKAGRFLPVILAGLILAACSGQGPQTSTVNIQGPVTASSAYYLQQAQQSSDDSKTDWQLLAIRALLKEGKYPEATQQLSQLPQQLSEMQQQESLLLKAQLLIAQQKIKDAEPLLAAVKTGALSQDQLARYYSLQIASAQGRPSLSLLRNYIAQEPLLKGTDHQGNIDATWQTLTQMSPQEVSNLVINADENVLQGWLDLLAVWRANTQDAEMLKSGIKDWQTRYPQNPAAKTLPTQLSQMQNYTKASTSIIALLLPLNGQAQVFANAIQKGFNDAKNGISAPVAQPAAAQPAAADATASTQPAAAAGSSTDPISAPQQQQPADATPQPQSQPAAAEPASNAQIKVYDTSSQPIEQVMQQAQQDGATIVVGPLLKSNVEKVANSQTPLNVLALNEPEKIQNHPNICYFALSPEDEARDAAHHIWDQGKRQPLLLVPRSGLGDRVTNAFAQEWQTLGGSTVMQQRFGSTSELKQGINSGAGISLSGTPVNAAPAEPQGVTIAGLTIPAPQQNTPDVVSTSSGGGVDAVYIVSTQDELQLIKPMITMRTGSRSNISLYASSRSAQAGAGPDFRLEMDGLQFSDIPLLSGSNPGLMQQTSKSFNNDYSLVRLYAMGMDAWTLANHFNQMRQSPGFTLDGNTGKLSADTDCVINRKLTWNQYRRGEIAPAN
;
A
#
# COMPACT_ATOMS: atom_id res chain seq x y z
N MET A 1 12.73 -58.92 -63.98
CA MET A 1 11.29 -59.19 -64.20
C MET A 1 10.62 -57.83 -64.35
N LEU A 2 10.66 -57.30 -65.57
CA LEU A 2 9.63 -57.36 -66.62
C LEU A 2 8.61 -56.20 -66.46
N PRO A 3 8.49 -55.31 -67.47
CA PRO A 3 7.86 -53.98 -67.36
C PRO A 3 6.50 -53.92 -68.07
N SER A 4 5.66 -52.91 -67.81
CA SER A 4 4.58 -52.51 -68.74
C SER A 4 3.98 -51.17 -68.30
N LYS A 5 4.22 -50.04 -68.98
CA LYS A 5 3.66 -49.55 -70.27
C LYS A 5 2.25 -48.95 -70.17
N VAL A 6 2.24 -47.66 -70.51
CA VAL A 6 1.13 -46.75 -70.81
C VAL A 6 0.24 -47.28 -71.95
N VAL A 7 -1.08 -47.09 -71.86
CA VAL A 7 -1.95 -46.79 -73.02
C VAL A 7 -3.07 -45.82 -72.60
N ARG A 8 -3.18 -44.70 -73.31
CA ARG A 8 -4.33 -43.77 -73.34
C ARG A 8 -5.43 -44.35 -74.23
N HIS A 9 -6.70 -44.16 -73.89
CA HIS A 9 -7.75 -43.93 -74.90
C HIS A 9 -8.63 -42.73 -74.53
N LYS A 10 -8.80 -41.86 -75.53
CA LYS A 10 -9.68 -40.70 -75.58
C LYS A 10 -11.10 -41.12 -76.00
N ALA A 11 -12.06 -40.31 -75.54
CA ALA A 11 -13.26 -39.84 -76.23
C ALA A 11 -14.50 -40.75 -76.35
N GLY A 12 -15.66 -40.14 -76.10
CA GLY A 12 -17.01 -40.64 -76.44
C GLY A 12 -18.01 -40.47 -75.29
N ARG A 13 -18.32 -39.24 -74.85
CA ARG A 13 -19.52 -38.46 -75.24
C ARG A 13 -20.87 -39.17 -75.00
N PHE A 14 -21.63 -38.56 -74.08
CA PHE A 14 -23.09 -38.54 -73.92
C PHE A 14 -23.82 -39.82 -73.49
N LEU A 15 -24.38 -39.80 -72.27
CA LEU A 15 -25.84 -39.82 -72.05
C LEU A 15 -26.16 -39.61 -70.55
N PRO A 16 -26.65 -38.44 -70.12
CA PRO A 16 -27.50 -38.33 -68.93
C PRO A 16 -28.97 -38.54 -69.33
N VAL A 17 -29.87 -38.63 -68.36
CA VAL A 17 -31.34 -38.77 -68.50
C VAL A 17 -31.85 -40.21 -68.56
N ILE A 18 -31.53 -41.06 -67.57
CA ILE A 18 -32.49 -42.01 -66.95
C ILE A 18 -31.99 -42.33 -65.51
N LEU A 19 -31.99 -41.33 -64.61
CA LEU A 19 -31.79 -41.59 -63.17
C LEU A 19 -32.38 -40.47 -62.30
N ALA A 20 -33.61 -40.03 -62.62
CA ALA A 20 -34.32 -38.97 -61.88
C ALA A 20 -35.74 -39.38 -61.44
N GLY A 21 -36.00 -40.70 -61.29
CA GLY A 21 -37.35 -41.21 -61.02
C GLY A 21 -37.52 -42.10 -59.78
N LEU A 22 -36.48 -42.34 -58.97
CA LEU A 22 -36.52 -43.37 -57.91
C LEU A 22 -36.06 -42.92 -56.51
N ILE A 23 -36.22 -41.64 -56.15
CA ILE A 23 -35.96 -41.15 -54.78
C ILE A 23 -37.01 -40.11 -54.33
N LEU A 24 -38.31 -40.44 -54.43
CA LEU A 24 -39.40 -39.56 -53.95
C LEU A 24 -40.46 -40.28 -53.09
N ALA A 25 -40.11 -41.37 -52.41
CA ALA A 25 -41.01 -42.02 -51.46
C ALA A 25 -40.26 -42.59 -50.24
N ALA A 26 -39.64 -41.71 -49.45
CA ALA A 26 -39.18 -42.03 -48.09
C ALA A 26 -39.10 -40.73 -47.26
N CYS A 27 -40.26 -40.12 -47.02
CA CYS A 27 -40.45 -39.15 -45.95
C CYS A 27 -41.60 -39.64 -45.08
N SER A 28 -41.26 -40.18 -43.92
CA SER A 28 -42.18 -40.23 -42.79
C SER A 28 -41.39 -39.99 -41.50
N GLY A 29 -41.48 -38.76 -41.01
CA GLY A 29 -41.51 -38.44 -39.59
C GLY A 29 -40.20 -38.53 -38.80
N GLN A 30 -39.35 -37.52 -38.94
CA GLN A 30 -38.61 -36.92 -37.81
C GLN A 30 -38.31 -35.48 -38.21
N GLY A 31 -39.09 -34.54 -37.67
CA GLY A 31 -38.78 -33.11 -37.78
C GLY A 31 -37.40 -32.83 -37.17
N PRO A 32 -36.67 -31.80 -37.64
CA PRO A 32 -35.41 -31.42 -37.03
C PRO A 32 -35.63 -31.15 -35.55
N GLN A 33 -34.96 -31.92 -34.69
CA GLN A 33 -34.96 -31.72 -33.25
C GLN A 33 -34.31 -30.36 -32.96
N THR A 34 -35.12 -29.35 -32.69
CA THR A 34 -34.66 -28.06 -32.17
C THR A 34 -33.91 -28.31 -30.86
N SER A 35 -32.61 -28.05 -30.84
CA SER A 35 -31.84 -28.06 -29.60
C SER A 35 -32.48 -27.06 -28.64
N THR A 36 -32.93 -27.51 -27.47
CA THR A 36 -33.54 -26.64 -26.46
C THR A 36 -32.47 -25.68 -25.93
N VAL A 37 -32.63 -24.39 -26.22
CA VAL A 37 -31.69 -23.35 -25.78
C VAL A 37 -31.94 -23.07 -24.31
N ASN A 38 -30.94 -23.31 -23.46
CA ASN A 38 -31.05 -23.00 -22.04
C ASN A 38 -30.47 -21.61 -21.75
N ILE A 39 -31.33 -20.58 -21.76
CA ILE A 39 -30.95 -19.21 -21.40
C ILE A 39 -30.42 -19.13 -19.96
N GLN A 40 -30.93 -19.96 -19.05
CA GLN A 40 -30.61 -19.88 -17.63
C GLN A 40 -29.28 -20.56 -17.24
N GLY A 41 -28.66 -21.29 -18.18
CA GLY A 41 -27.37 -21.95 -17.99
C GLY A 41 -26.16 -21.03 -18.25
N PRO A 42 -24.94 -21.47 -17.92
CA PRO A 42 -23.72 -20.69 -18.13
C PRO A 42 -23.38 -20.57 -19.62
N VAL A 43 -22.72 -19.47 -19.97
CA VAL A 43 -22.20 -19.22 -21.32
C VAL A 43 -20.84 -19.90 -21.48
N THR A 44 -20.76 -20.87 -22.39
CA THR A 44 -19.58 -21.74 -22.61
C THR A 44 -18.85 -21.45 -23.93
N ALA A 45 -19.46 -20.73 -24.85
CA ALA A 45 -18.88 -20.37 -26.16
C ALA A 45 -18.63 -18.85 -26.30
N SER A 46 -18.10 -18.43 -27.45
CA SER A 46 -17.84 -17.01 -27.74
C SER A 46 -19.09 -16.28 -28.24
N SER A 47 -19.08 -14.95 -28.15
CA SER A 47 -20.14 -14.09 -28.68
C SER A 47 -20.43 -14.35 -30.16
N ALA A 48 -19.39 -14.56 -30.97
CA ALA A 48 -19.52 -14.85 -32.40
C ALA A 48 -20.32 -16.14 -32.67
N TYR A 49 -20.10 -17.19 -31.87
CA TYR A 49 -20.85 -18.43 -31.98
C TYR A 49 -22.34 -18.20 -31.71
N TYR A 50 -22.68 -17.53 -30.60
CA TYR A 50 -24.08 -17.29 -30.24
C TYR A 50 -24.79 -16.34 -31.22
N LEU A 51 -24.10 -15.32 -31.75
CA LEU A 51 -24.63 -14.43 -32.79
C LEU A 51 -24.93 -15.20 -34.08
N GLN A 52 -24.06 -16.15 -34.47
CA GLN A 52 -24.29 -16.99 -35.62
C GLN A 52 -25.51 -17.90 -35.43
N GLN A 53 -25.66 -18.52 -34.25
CA GLN A 53 -26.85 -19.32 -33.93
C GLN A 53 -28.13 -18.48 -33.96
N ALA A 54 -28.08 -17.24 -33.44
CA ALA A 54 -29.20 -16.31 -33.50
C ALA A 54 -29.60 -15.92 -34.94
N GLN A 55 -28.64 -15.78 -35.86
CA GLN A 55 -28.92 -15.47 -37.27
C GLN A 55 -29.52 -16.65 -38.04
N GLN A 56 -29.18 -17.88 -37.66
CA GLN A 56 -29.66 -19.11 -38.28
C GLN A 56 -31.02 -19.58 -37.72
N SER A 57 -31.47 -18.99 -36.61
CA SER A 57 -32.73 -19.34 -35.96
C SER A 57 -33.87 -18.41 -36.41
N SER A 58 -35.02 -18.99 -36.74
CA SER A 58 -36.23 -18.26 -37.15
C SER A 58 -37.34 -18.21 -36.10
N ASP A 59 -37.23 -19.00 -35.04
CA ASP A 59 -38.33 -19.28 -34.09
C ASP A 59 -38.08 -18.61 -32.72
N ASP A 60 -38.87 -18.94 -31.69
CA ASP A 60 -38.77 -18.39 -30.33
C ASP A 60 -37.36 -18.52 -29.70
N SER A 61 -36.57 -19.50 -30.15
CA SER A 61 -35.19 -19.72 -29.75
C SER A 61 -34.21 -18.63 -30.23
N LYS A 62 -34.61 -17.80 -31.21
CA LYS A 62 -33.78 -16.70 -31.71
C LYS A 62 -33.47 -15.68 -30.62
N THR A 63 -34.49 -15.29 -29.85
CA THR A 63 -34.34 -14.33 -28.74
C THR A 63 -33.44 -14.91 -27.65
N ASP A 64 -33.55 -16.21 -27.40
CA ASP A 64 -32.73 -16.92 -26.42
C ASP A 64 -31.26 -16.92 -26.80
N TRP A 65 -30.95 -17.18 -28.08
CA TRP A 65 -29.60 -17.08 -28.63
C TRP A 65 -29.07 -15.64 -28.61
N GLN A 66 -29.91 -14.64 -28.88
CA GLN A 66 -29.52 -13.22 -28.79
C GLN A 66 -29.17 -12.82 -27.36
N LEU A 67 -29.94 -13.25 -26.35
CA LEU A 67 -29.64 -12.98 -24.94
C LEU A 67 -28.33 -13.65 -24.50
N LEU A 68 -28.08 -14.89 -24.92
CA LEU A 68 -26.80 -15.58 -24.68
C LEU A 68 -25.62 -14.86 -25.39
N ALA A 69 -25.84 -14.37 -26.61
CA ALA A 69 -24.87 -13.57 -27.33
C ALA A 69 -24.53 -12.27 -26.62
N ILE A 70 -25.54 -11.53 -26.14
CA ILE A 70 -25.34 -10.31 -25.34
C ILE A 70 -24.54 -10.63 -24.08
N ARG A 71 -24.87 -11.71 -23.37
CA ARG A 71 -24.12 -12.12 -22.18
C ARG A 71 -22.65 -12.41 -22.50
N ALA A 72 -22.39 -13.13 -23.59
CA ALA A 72 -21.04 -13.39 -24.06
C ALA A 72 -20.29 -12.10 -24.47
N LEU A 73 -20.96 -11.17 -25.15
CA LEU A 73 -20.39 -9.86 -25.52
C LEU A 73 -19.99 -9.05 -24.28
N LEU A 74 -20.84 -9.01 -23.25
CA LEU A 74 -20.53 -8.35 -21.99
C LEU A 74 -19.36 -9.00 -21.27
N LYS A 75 -19.29 -10.34 -21.26
CA LYS A 75 -18.15 -11.08 -20.69
C LYS A 75 -16.84 -10.82 -21.45
N GLU A 76 -16.92 -10.61 -22.76
CA GLU A 76 -15.78 -10.28 -23.63
C GLU A 76 -15.41 -8.79 -23.62
N GLY A 77 -16.13 -7.93 -22.87
CA GLY A 77 -15.87 -6.49 -22.80
C GLY A 77 -16.33 -5.68 -24.03
N LYS A 78 -17.14 -6.28 -24.92
CA LYS A 78 -17.66 -5.68 -26.16
C LYS A 78 -18.95 -4.88 -25.90
N TYR A 79 -18.83 -3.81 -25.13
CA TYR A 79 -19.98 -3.02 -24.67
C TYR A 79 -20.78 -2.32 -25.78
N PRO A 80 -20.15 -1.72 -26.83
CA PRO A 80 -20.89 -1.11 -27.93
C PRO A 80 -21.76 -2.12 -28.68
N GLU A 81 -21.22 -3.29 -28.98
CA GLU A 81 -21.93 -4.38 -29.66
C GLU A 81 -23.04 -4.95 -28.78
N ALA A 82 -22.79 -5.13 -27.47
CA ALA A 82 -23.82 -5.55 -26.51
C ALA A 82 -24.98 -4.55 -26.45
N THR A 83 -24.67 -3.24 -26.47
CA THR A 83 -25.69 -2.17 -26.49
C THR A 83 -26.55 -2.25 -27.75
N GLN A 84 -25.90 -2.44 -28.91
CA GLN A 84 -26.60 -2.61 -30.18
C GLN A 84 -27.53 -3.84 -30.15
N GLN A 85 -27.03 -4.98 -29.70
CA GLN A 85 -27.83 -6.20 -29.62
C GLN A 85 -29.00 -6.09 -28.62
N LEU A 86 -28.79 -5.41 -27.48
CA LEU A 86 -29.87 -5.12 -26.53
C LEU A 86 -30.99 -4.26 -27.13
N SER A 87 -30.65 -3.31 -28.01
CA SER A 87 -31.64 -2.46 -28.69
C SER A 87 -32.46 -3.20 -29.76
N GLN A 88 -31.96 -4.35 -30.22
CA GLN A 88 -32.59 -5.18 -31.26
C GLN A 88 -33.49 -6.29 -30.68
N LEU A 89 -33.59 -6.40 -29.35
CA LEU A 89 -34.48 -7.37 -28.71
C LEU A 89 -35.96 -7.05 -29.04
N PRO A 90 -36.82 -8.06 -29.22
CA PRO A 90 -38.23 -7.87 -29.49
C PRO A 90 -38.95 -7.18 -28.31
N GLN A 91 -40.02 -6.45 -28.60
CA GLN A 91 -40.81 -5.75 -27.58
C GLN A 91 -41.59 -6.69 -26.65
N GLN A 92 -41.93 -7.89 -27.13
CA GLN A 92 -42.62 -8.92 -26.36
C GLN A 92 -41.60 -9.99 -25.96
N LEU A 93 -41.27 -10.05 -24.67
CA LEU A 93 -40.39 -11.06 -24.07
C LEU A 93 -41.21 -11.94 -23.13
N SER A 94 -40.86 -13.22 -23.04
CA SER A 94 -41.36 -14.09 -21.98
C SER A 94 -40.85 -13.63 -20.61
N GLU A 95 -41.48 -14.06 -19.51
CA GLU A 95 -41.04 -13.67 -18.17
C GLU A 95 -39.57 -14.06 -17.91
N MET A 96 -39.15 -15.25 -18.37
CA MET A 96 -37.76 -15.71 -18.26
C MET A 96 -36.79 -14.82 -19.04
N GLN A 97 -37.15 -14.47 -20.28
CA GLN A 97 -36.34 -13.58 -21.13
C GLN A 97 -36.28 -12.16 -20.57
N GLN A 98 -37.37 -11.68 -19.96
CA GLN A 98 -37.43 -10.37 -19.33
C GLN A 98 -36.51 -10.28 -18.11
N GLN A 99 -36.51 -11.31 -17.24
CA GLN A 99 -35.59 -11.37 -16.10
C GLN A 99 -34.12 -11.38 -16.56
N GLU A 100 -33.80 -12.16 -17.59
CA GLU A 100 -32.44 -12.18 -18.14
C GLU A 100 -32.06 -10.82 -18.77
N SER A 101 -32.97 -10.19 -19.51
CA SER A 101 -32.75 -8.87 -20.09
C SER A 101 -32.48 -7.80 -19.03
N LEU A 102 -33.17 -7.85 -17.88
CA LEU A 102 -32.91 -6.94 -16.75
C LEU A 102 -31.48 -7.11 -16.21
N LEU A 103 -31.03 -8.35 -16.00
CA LEU A 103 -29.67 -8.63 -15.52
C LEU A 103 -28.61 -8.13 -16.52
N LEU A 104 -28.82 -8.34 -17.82
CA LEU A 104 -27.88 -7.90 -18.87
C LEU A 104 -27.82 -6.37 -18.98
N LYS A 105 -28.97 -5.69 -18.89
CA LYS A 105 -29.03 -4.23 -18.89
C LYS A 105 -28.35 -3.64 -17.66
N ALA A 106 -28.61 -4.20 -16.48
CA ALA A 106 -27.94 -3.79 -15.24
C ALA A 106 -26.42 -4.00 -15.33
N GLN A 107 -25.98 -5.15 -15.84
CA GLN A 107 -24.56 -5.45 -16.06
C GLN A 107 -23.89 -4.43 -17.00
N LEU A 108 -24.54 -4.08 -18.11
CA LEU A 108 -24.03 -3.08 -19.03
C LEU A 108 -23.92 -1.70 -18.36
N LEU A 109 -24.94 -1.27 -17.62
CA LEU A 109 -24.94 0.02 -16.92
C LEU A 109 -23.87 0.09 -15.84
N ILE A 110 -23.68 -1.00 -15.07
CA ILE A 110 -22.61 -1.11 -14.07
C ILE A 110 -21.24 -1.01 -14.75
N ALA A 111 -21.03 -1.73 -15.85
CA ALA A 111 -19.79 -1.64 -16.63
C ALA A 111 -19.54 -0.22 -17.19
N GLN A 112 -20.60 0.54 -17.48
CA GLN A 112 -20.55 1.93 -17.91
C GLN A 112 -20.47 2.95 -16.76
N GLN A 113 -20.31 2.52 -15.50
CA GLN A 113 -20.31 3.38 -14.30
C GLN A 113 -21.63 4.13 -14.04
N LYS A 114 -22.73 3.70 -14.66
CA LYS A 114 -24.08 4.27 -14.48
C LYS A 114 -24.86 3.52 -13.40
N ILE A 115 -24.31 3.50 -12.18
CA ILE A 115 -24.84 2.67 -11.08
C ILE A 115 -26.28 3.05 -10.70
N LYS A 116 -26.57 4.35 -10.62
CA LYS A 116 -27.92 4.86 -10.27
C LYS A 116 -29.01 4.40 -11.25
N ASP A 117 -28.66 4.19 -12.51
CA ASP A 117 -29.58 3.71 -13.53
C ASP A 117 -29.76 2.18 -13.46
N ALA A 118 -28.77 1.47 -12.91
CA ALA A 118 -28.79 0.01 -12.74
C ALA A 118 -29.61 -0.45 -11.52
N GLU A 119 -29.60 0.32 -10.42
CA GLU A 119 -30.35 0.05 -9.18
C GLU A 119 -31.84 -0.29 -9.40
N PRO A 120 -32.65 0.52 -10.12
CA PRO A 120 -34.06 0.21 -10.35
C PRO A 120 -34.26 -1.06 -11.19
N LEU A 121 -33.32 -1.38 -12.10
CA LEU A 121 -33.38 -2.61 -12.88
C LEU A 121 -33.13 -3.83 -12.01
N LEU A 122 -32.14 -3.78 -11.12
CA LEU A 122 -31.85 -4.85 -10.17
C LEU A 122 -32.98 -5.02 -9.13
N ALA A 123 -33.62 -3.94 -8.70
CA ALA A 123 -34.77 -4.00 -7.80
C ALA A 123 -36.01 -4.65 -8.45
N ALA A 124 -36.14 -4.57 -9.78
CA ALA A 124 -37.24 -5.18 -10.52
C ALA A 124 -37.06 -6.70 -10.78
N VAL A 125 -35.88 -7.26 -10.50
CA VAL A 125 -35.59 -8.68 -10.69
C VAL A 125 -36.29 -9.53 -9.63
N LYS A 126 -37.02 -10.56 -10.06
CA LYS A 126 -37.71 -11.51 -9.19
C LYS A 126 -36.80 -12.69 -8.84
N THR A 127 -36.14 -12.62 -7.69
CA THR A 127 -35.12 -13.61 -7.26
C THR A 127 -35.64 -15.05 -7.17
N GLY A 128 -36.90 -15.25 -6.76
CA GLY A 128 -37.50 -16.59 -6.62
C GLY A 128 -37.72 -17.38 -7.92
N ALA A 129 -37.60 -16.71 -9.08
CA ALA A 129 -37.77 -17.34 -10.40
C ALA A 129 -36.43 -17.58 -11.13
N LEU A 130 -35.30 -17.24 -10.51
CA LEU A 130 -33.97 -17.33 -11.12
C LEU A 130 -33.36 -18.72 -10.95
N SER A 131 -32.55 -19.15 -11.93
CA SER A 131 -31.64 -20.30 -11.74
C SER A 131 -30.52 -19.97 -10.75
N GLN A 132 -29.79 -20.99 -10.26
CA GLN A 132 -28.63 -20.77 -9.39
C GLN A 132 -27.55 -19.88 -10.03
N ASP A 133 -27.31 -20.03 -11.34
CA ASP A 133 -26.37 -19.19 -12.10
C ASP A 133 -26.87 -17.73 -12.18
N GLN A 134 -28.17 -17.54 -12.46
CA GLN A 134 -28.78 -16.21 -12.49
C GLN A 134 -28.76 -15.53 -11.12
N LEU A 135 -29.03 -16.27 -10.05
CA LEU A 135 -28.93 -15.78 -8.67
C LEU A 135 -27.50 -15.36 -8.32
N ALA A 136 -26.50 -16.16 -8.69
CA ALA A 136 -25.10 -15.82 -8.45
C ALA A 136 -24.72 -14.53 -9.18
N ARG A 137 -25.13 -14.39 -10.45
CA ARG A 137 -24.94 -13.15 -11.23
C ARG A 137 -25.66 -11.96 -10.63
N TYR A 138 -26.90 -12.14 -10.18
CA TYR A 138 -27.69 -11.10 -9.52
C TYR A 138 -26.97 -10.53 -8.29
N TYR A 139 -26.51 -11.40 -7.38
CA TYR A 139 -25.77 -10.93 -6.20
C TYR A 139 -24.44 -10.30 -6.57
N SER A 140 -23.71 -10.83 -7.55
CA SER A 140 -22.49 -10.18 -8.06
C SER A 140 -22.75 -8.75 -8.56
N LEU A 141 -23.85 -8.51 -9.27
CA LEU A 141 -24.21 -7.17 -9.75
C LEU A 141 -24.59 -6.24 -8.59
N GLN A 142 -25.32 -6.74 -7.60
CA GLN A 142 -25.63 -5.99 -6.38
C GLN A 142 -24.36 -5.62 -5.61
N ILE A 143 -23.43 -6.55 -5.44
CA ILE A 143 -22.12 -6.32 -4.80
C ILE A 143 -21.31 -5.27 -5.57
N ALA A 144 -21.23 -5.40 -6.91
CA ALA A 144 -20.52 -4.45 -7.76
C ALA A 144 -21.14 -3.04 -7.67
N SER A 145 -22.48 -2.94 -7.58
CA SER A 145 -23.18 -1.67 -7.43
C SER A 145 -22.87 -0.94 -6.10
N ALA A 146 -22.48 -1.67 -5.06
CA ALA A 146 -22.13 -1.09 -3.77
C ALA A 146 -20.78 -0.32 -3.78
N GLN A 147 -19.95 -0.51 -4.81
CA GLN A 147 -18.65 0.16 -4.97
C GLN A 147 -17.73 0.04 -3.74
N GLY A 148 -17.77 -1.10 -3.04
CA GLY A 148 -16.95 -1.34 -1.85
C GLY A 148 -17.35 -0.52 -0.62
N ARG A 149 -18.51 0.16 -0.62
CA ARG A 149 -19.01 0.89 0.55
C ARG A 149 -19.64 -0.09 1.55
N PRO A 150 -19.10 -0.22 2.78
CA PRO A 150 -19.66 -1.12 3.78
C PRO A 150 -21.10 -0.75 4.11
N SER A 151 -22.00 -1.73 4.03
CA SER A 151 -23.42 -1.55 4.31
C SER A 151 -24.08 -2.88 4.64
N LEU A 152 -25.22 -2.81 5.35
CA LEU A 152 -26.02 -4.00 5.67
C LEU A 152 -26.50 -4.73 4.42
N SER A 153 -26.87 -4.00 3.36
CA SER A 153 -27.27 -4.58 2.08
C SER A 153 -26.11 -5.32 1.43
N LEU A 154 -24.90 -4.75 1.43
CA LEU A 154 -23.71 -5.41 0.90
C LEU A 154 -23.41 -6.72 1.64
N LEU A 155 -23.46 -6.71 2.98
CA LEU A 155 -23.26 -7.92 3.79
C LEU A 155 -24.29 -9.01 3.46
N ARG A 156 -25.57 -8.64 3.36
CA ARG A 156 -26.64 -9.57 2.98
C ARG A 156 -26.41 -10.17 1.60
N ASN A 157 -25.91 -9.38 0.64
CA ASN A 157 -25.60 -9.89 -0.70
C ASN A 157 -24.44 -10.90 -0.68
N TYR A 158 -23.35 -10.64 0.06
CA TYR A 158 -22.28 -11.62 0.21
C TYR A 158 -22.75 -12.91 0.89
N ILE A 159 -23.55 -12.80 1.96
CA ILE A 159 -24.12 -13.95 2.67
C ILE A 159 -25.06 -14.76 1.77
N ALA A 160 -25.88 -14.08 0.96
CA ALA A 160 -26.82 -14.75 0.07
C ALA A 160 -26.14 -15.37 -1.17
N GLN A 161 -25.01 -14.82 -1.60
CA GLN A 161 -24.21 -15.37 -2.69
C GLN A 161 -23.43 -16.63 -2.28
N GLU A 162 -22.98 -16.69 -1.02
CA GLU A 162 -22.07 -17.72 -0.53
C GLU A 162 -22.46 -19.17 -0.87
N PRO A 163 -23.72 -19.64 -0.70
CA PRO A 163 -24.07 -21.03 -1.00
C PRO A 163 -23.93 -21.42 -2.48
N LEU A 164 -23.77 -20.43 -3.36
CA LEU A 164 -23.66 -20.61 -4.81
C LEU A 164 -22.20 -20.74 -5.26
N LEU A 165 -21.24 -20.43 -4.39
CA LEU A 165 -19.82 -20.35 -4.71
C LEU A 165 -19.07 -21.64 -4.34
N LYS A 166 -17.92 -21.87 -4.99
CA LYS A 166 -17.04 -23.02 -4.74
C LYS A 166 -15.58 -22.62 -4.91
N GLY A 167 -14.67 -23.38 -4.30
CA GLY A 167 -13.22 -23.22 -4.51
C GLY A 167 -12.70 -21.85 -4.10
N THR A 168 -12.00 -21.16 -5.01
CA THR A 168 -11.41 -19.84 -4.75
C THR A 168 -12.47 -18.74 -4.59
N ASP A 169 -13.57 -18.82 -5.33
CA ASP A 169 -14.63 -17.80 -5.28
C ASP A 169 -15.34 -17.82 -3.91
N HIS A 170 -15.51 -19.01 -3.33
CA HIS A 170 -16.01 -19.22 -1.97
C HIS A 170 -15.10 -18.52 -0.94
N GLN A 171 -13.79 -18.78 -0.97
CA GLN A 171 -12.86 -18.13 -0.04
C GLN A 171 -12.83 -16.60 -0.23
N GLY A 172 -12.85 -16.12 -1.48
CA GLY A 172 -12.88 -14.70 -1.79
C GLY A 172 -14.12 -14.00 -1.23
N ASN A 173 -15.28 -14.66 -1.27
CA ASN A 173 -16.53 -14.13 -0.71
C ASN A 173 -16.51 -14.08 0.83
N ILE A 174 -15.96 -15.11 1.49
CA ILE A 174 -15.73 -15.10 2.94
C ILE A 174 -14.80 -13.96 3.35
N ASP A 175 -13.69 -13.80 2.63
CA ASP A 175 -12.70 -12.76 2.92
C ASP A 175 -13.29 -11.35 2.69
N ALA A 176 -14.07 -11.15 1.62
CA ALA A 176 -14.76 -9.90 1.35
C ALA A 176 -15.85 -9.58 2.38
N THR A 177 -16.59 -10.59 2.85
CA THR A 177 -17.56 -10.45 3.95
C THR A 177 -16.86 -9.95 5.21
N TRP A 178 -15.75 -10.58 5.57
CA TRP A 178 -14.96 -10.22 6.74
C TRP A 178 -14.32 -8.83 6.63
N GLN A 179 -13.76 -8.49 5.46
CA GLN A 179 -13.21 -7.17 5.18
C GLN A 179 -14.27 -6.08 5.30
N THR A 180 -15.48 -6.32 4.77
CA THR A 180 -16.60 -5.37 4.88
C THR A 180 -16.98 -5.12 6.34
N LEU A 181 -17.06 -6.18 7.15
CA LEU A 181 -17.39 -6.08 8.58
C LEU A 181 -16.32 -5.34 9.39
N THR A 182 -15.05 -5.64 9.15
CA THR A 182 -13.94 -5.04 9.89
C THR A 182 -13.78 -3.54 9.60
N GLN A 183 -14.21 -3.07 8.42
CA GLN A 183 -14.22 -1.65 8.04
C GLN A 183 -15.36 -0.84 8.68
N MET A 184 -16.44 -1.46 9.16
CA MET A 184 -17.55 -0.75 9.79
C MET A 184 -17.19 -0.29 11.21
N SER A 185 -17.55 0.93 11.60
CA SER A 185 -17.36 1.43 12.95
C SER A 185 -18.24 0.69 13.99
N PRO A 186 -17.88 0.72 15.29
CA PRO A 186 -18.73 0.14 16.34
C PRO A 186 -20.15 0.72 16.38
N GLN A 187 -20.31 2.01 16.06
CA GLN A 187 -21.62 2.66 15.99
C GLN A 187 -22.44 2.17 14.82
N GLU A 188 -21.85 2.03 13.63
CA GLU A 188 -22.52 1.49 12.45
C GLU A 188 -22.98 0.05 12.68
N VAL A 189 -22.14 -0.77 13.31
CA VAL A 189 -22.48 -2.15 13.66
C VAL A 189 -23.63 -2.22 14.68
N SER A 190 -23.64 -1.35 15.70
CA SER A 190 -24.72 -1.31 16.69
C SER A 190 -26.06 -0.84 16.12
N ASN A 191 -26.05 -0.09 15.02
CA ASN A 191 -27.25 0.43 14.36
C ASN A 191 -27.84 -0.55 13.34
N LEU A 192 -27.22 -1.72 13.13
CA LEU A 192 -27.72 -2.71 12.18
C LEU A 192 -29.02 -3.33 12.68
N VAL A 193 -30.06 -3.27 11.85
CA VAL A 193 -31.34 -3.94 12.10
C VAL A 193 -31.29 -5.35 11.50
N ILE A 194 -31.11 -6.33 12.37
CA ILE A 194 -31.02 -7.75 12.04
C ILE A 194 -32.39 -8.39 12.24
N ASN A 195 -32.84 -9.18 11.28
CA ASN A 195 -34.07 -9.94 11.41
C ASN A 195 -33.82 -11.25 12.18
N ALA A 196 -34.85 -11.77 12.85
CA ALA A 196 -34.72 -12.95 13.72
C ALA A 196 -34.25 -14.23 13.01
N ASP A 197 -34.42 -14.31 11.68
CA ASP A 197 -34.03 -15.43 10.84
C ASP A 197 -32.60 -15.33 10.27
N GLU A 198 -31.93 -14.18 10.44
CA GLU A 198 -30.59 -13.92 9.91
C GLU A 198 -29.45 -14.48 10.79
N ASN A 199 -29.54 -15.76 11.14
CA ASN A 199 -28.58 -16.44 12.03
C ASN A 199 -27.13 -16.43 11.49
N VAL A 200 -26.96 -16.46 10.17
CA VAL A 200 -25.62 -16.38 9.55
C VAL A 200 -25.01 -14.99 9.74
N LEU A 201 -25.81 -13.93 9.57
CA LEU A 201 -25.36 -12.55 9.80
C LEU A 201 -25.05 -12.33 11.28
N GLN A 202 -25.91 -12.81 12.19
CA GLN A 202 -25.63 -12.74 13.63
C GLN A 202 -24.32 -13.44 13.97
N GLY A 203 -24.07 -14.63 13.42
CA GLY A 203 -22.80 -15.33 13.59
C GLY A 203 -21.60 -14.49 13.13
N TRP A 204 -21.69 -13.83 11.99
CA TRP A 204 -20.63 -12.93 11.52
C TRP A 204 -20.36 -11.74 12.45
N LEU A 205 -21.42 -11.14 13.01
CA LEU A 205 -21.29 -10.03 13.96
C LEU A 205 -20.72 -10.49 15.31
N ASP A 206 -21.09 -11.67 15.78
CA ASP A 206 -20.50 -12.29 16.97
C ASP A 206 -19.01 -12.61 16.75
N LEU A 207 -18.62 -13.06 15.55
CA LEU A 207 -17.21 -13.27 15.21
C LEU A 207 -16.44 -11.96 15.23
N LEU A 208 -17.03 -10.89 14.68
CA LEU A 208 -16.46 -9.54 14.73
C LEU A 208 -16.27 -9.06 16.17
N ALA A 209 -17.25 -9.30 17.05
CA ALA A 209 -17.15 -8.95 18.46
C ALA A 209 -16.03 -9.74 19.18
N VAL A 210 -15.93 -11.04 18.93
CA VAL A 210 -14.84 -11.88 19.45
C VAL A 210 -13.48 -11.37 18.98
N TRP A 211 -13.34 -11.04 17.70
CA TRP A 211 -12.11 -10.49 17.16
C TRP A 211 -11.74 -9.16 17.82
N ARG A 212 -12.67 -8.19 17.85
CA ARG A 212 -12.43 -6.86 18.44
C ARG A 212 -12.06 -6.91 19.91
N ALA A 213 -12.66 -7.81 20.68
CA ALA A 213 -12.39 -7.95 22.11
C ALA A 213 -11.02 -8.57 22.40
N ASN A 214 -10.44 -9.34 21.46
CA ASN A 214 -9.25 -10.15 21.69
C ASN A 214 -8.11 -9.84 20.70
N THR A 215 -8.12 -8.69 20.03
CA THR A 215 -7.07 -8.32 19.05
C THR A 215 -5.65 -8.28 19.63
N GLN A 216 -5.51 -8.09 20.95
CA GLN A 216 -4.23 -8.00 21.65
C GLN A 216 -3.78 -9.33 22.29
N ASP A 217 -4.65 -10.34 22.36
CA ASP A 217 -4.36 -11.62 23.00
C ASP A 217 -4.71 -12.77 22.05
N ALA A 218 -3.67 -13.31 21.39
CA ALA A 218 -3.81 -14.34 20.37
C ALA A 218 -4.37 -15.67 20.93
N GLU A 219 -4.05 -16.04 22.17
CA GLU A 219 -4.55 -17.28 22.77
C GLU A 219 -6.03 -17.15 23.12
N MET A 220 -6.42 -16.00 23.70
CA MET A 220 -7.83 -15.69 23.96
C MET A 220 -8.62 -15.59 22.65
N LEU A 221 -8.05 -14.99 21.60
CA LEU A 221 -8.67 -14.93 20.27
C LEU A 221 -8.87 -16.33 19.69
N LYS A 222 -7.84 -17.20 19.76
CA LYS A 222 -7.93 -18.57 19.27
C LYS A 222 -9.00 -19.37 20.00
N SER A 223 -9.06 -19.25 21.33
CA SER A 223 -10.12 -19.86 22.13
C SER A 223 -11.49 -19.29 21.75
N GLY A 224 -11.61 -17.97 21.65
CA GLY A 224 -12.85 -17.28 21.31
C GLY A 224 -13.39 -17.67 19.93
N ILE A 225 -12.51 -17.83 18.93
CA ILE A 225 -12.90 -18.31 17.60
C ILE A 225 -13.39 -19.76 17.67
N LYS A 226 -12.72 -20.64 18.44
CA LYS A 226 -13.14 -22.03 18.61
C LYS A 226 -14.51 -22.15 19.27
N ASP A 227 -14.76 -21.34 20.31
CA ASP A 227 -16.06 -21.25 20.97
C ASP A 227 -17.13 -20.70 20.03
N TRP A 228 -16.77 -19.71 19.20
CA TRP A 228 -17.64 -19.18 18.16
C TRP A 228 -17.99 -20.24 17.09
N GLN A 229 -17.01 -21.00 16.59
CA GLN A 229 -17.24 -22.09 15.62
C GLN A 229 -18.20 -23.15 16.16
N THR A 230 -18.14 -23.41 17.48
CA THR A 230 -19.04 -24.34 18.16
C THR A 230 -20.47 -23.80 18.25
N ARG A 231 -20.62 -22.48 18.48
CA ARG A 231 -21.94 -21.82 18.53
C ARG A 231 -22.59 -21.66 17.15
N TYR A 232 -21.79 -21.48 16.10
CA TYR A 232 -22.27 -21.22 14.73
C TYR A 232 -21.79 -22.26 13.71
N PRO A 233 -22.08 -23.57 13.87
CA PRO A 233 -21.52 -24.62 13.03
C PRO A 233 -21.98 -24.57 11.56
N GLN A 234 -23.10 -23.89 11.29
CA GLN A 234 -23.62 -23.69 9.94
C GLN A 234 -23.11 -22.42 9.25
N ASN A 235 -22.42 -21.53 9.98
CA ASN A 235 -21.84 -20.34 9.38
C ASN A 235 -20.70 -20.73 8.42
N PRO A 236 -20.64 -20.17 7.20
CA PRO A 236 -19.58 -20.47 6.24
C PRO A 236 -18.17 -20.25 6.80
N ALA A 237 -17.97 -19.17 7.57
CA ALA A 237 -16.70 -18.87 8.23
C ALA A 237 -16.32 -19.88 9.33
N ALA A 238 -17.28 -20.66 9.85
CA ALA A 238 -16.97 -21.71 10.81
C ALA A 238 -16.30 -22.93 10.13
N LYS A 239 -16.64 -23.19 8.86
CA LYS A 239 -16.06 -24.28 8.05
C LYS A 239 -14.73 -23.88 7.45
N THR A 240 -14.65 -22.64 6.94
CA THR A 240 -13.45 -22.07 6.32
C THR A 240 -13.28 -20.65 6.83
N LEU A 241 -12.35 -20.44 7.76
CA LEU A 241 -12.12 -19.13 8.36
C LEU A 241 -11.68 -18.11 7.31
N PRO A 242 -12.02 -16.81 7.50
CA PRO A 242 -11.39 -15.73 6.74
C PRO A 242 -9.87 -15.85 6.80
N THR A 243 -9.20 -15.60 5.67
CA THR A 243 -7.75 -15.74 5.52
C THR A 243 -6.98 -14.94 6.57
N GLN A 244 -7.45 -13.72 6.87
CA GLN A 244 -6.87 -12.89 7.93
C GLN A 244 -6.93 -13.55 9.31
N LEU A 245 -8.04 -14.20 9.65
CA LEU A 245 -8.22 -14.86 10.95
C LEU A 245 -7.47 -16.20 11.02
N SER A 246 -7.41 -16.96 9.92
CA SER A 246 -6.66 -18.22 9.89
C SER A 246 -5.16 -17.98 10.04
N GLN A 247 -4.63 -16.91 9.45
CA GLN A 247 -3.26 -16.47 9.65
C GLN A 247 -2.99 -16.05 11.11
N MET A 248 -3.94 -15.37 11.75
CA MET A 248 -3.84 -15.02 13.18
C MET A 248 -3.97 -16.22 14.12
N GLN A 249 -4.67 -17.31 13.75
CA GLN A 249 -4.69 -18.53 14.58
C GLN A 249 -3.36 -19.28 14.60
N ASN A 250 -2.59 -19.14 13.52
CA ASN A 250 -1.25 -19.72 13.39
C ASN A 250 -0.18 -18.79 13.96
N TYR A 251 -0.56 -17.62 14.48
CA TYR A 251 0.34 -16.63 15.03
C TYR A 251 0.75 -17.01 16.45
N THR A 252 2.02 -17.29 16.64
CA THR A 252 2.68 -17.28 17.95
C THR A 252 3.21 -15.87 18.20
N LYS A 253 2.94 -15.34 19.40
CA LYS A 253 3.50 -14.05 19.86
C LYS A 253 4.98 -14.00 19.51
N ALA A 254 5.42 -12.97 18.79
CA ALA A 254 6.85 -12.75 18.55
C ALA A 254 7.56 -12.61 19.90
N SER A 255 8.16 -13.69 20.40
CA SER A 255 9.17 -13.62 21.45
C SER A 255 10.48 -13.26 20.77
N THR A 256 11.32 -12.40 21.33
CA THR A 256 12.64 -12.11 20.74
C THR A 256 13.70 -13.13 21.15
N SER A 257 13.30 -14.36 21.48
CA SER A 257 14.17 -15.42 21.99
C SER A 257 15.29 -15.76 20.98
N ILE A 258 14.93 -15.95 19.71
CA ILE A 258 15.87 -16.20 18.60
C ILE A 258 15.47 -15.34 17.41
N ILE A 259 16.35 -14.40 17.04
CA ILE A 259 16.21 -13.53 15.87
C ILE A 259 17.10 -14.04 14.75
N ALA A 260 16.52 -14.30 13.58
CA ALA A 260 17.26 -14.62 12.37
C ALA A 260 17.56 -13.33 11.58
N LEU A 261 18.82 -12.92 11.53
CA LEU A 261 19.27 -11.75 10.77
C LEU A 261 19.74 -12.17 9.38
N LEU A 262 18.98 -11.81 8.35
CA LEU A 262 19.19 -12.22 6.97
C LEU A 262 19.77 -11.06 6.16
N LEU A 263 21.06 -11.15 5.84
CA LEU A 263 21.80 -10.10 5.13
C LEU A 263 22.68 -10.68 4.01
N PRO A 264 22.93 -9.94 2.91
CA PRO A 264 23.87 -10.37 1.88
C PRO A 264 25.31 -10.15 2.35
N LEU A 265 25.94 -11.20 2.88
CA LEU A 265 27.27 -11.10 3.50
C LEU A 265 28.43 -11.22 2.51
N ASN A 266 28.15 -11.41 1.21
CA ASN A 266 29.14 -11.44 0.14
C ASN A 266 28.73 -10.56 -1.05
N GLY A 267 29.69 -10.29 -1.95
CA GLY A 267 29.49 -9.51 -3.16
C GLY A 267 29.38 -8.00 -2.93
N GLN A 268 28.80 -7.28 -3.90
CA GLN A 268 28.76 -5.81 -3.89
C GLN A 268 27.93 -5.22 -2.73
N ALA A 269 26.96 -5.99 -2.21
CA ALA A 269 26.08 -5.53 -1.13
C ALA A 269 26.65 -5.74 0.28
N GLN A 270 27.81 -6.41 0.40
CA GLN A 270 28.41 -6.76 1.70
C GLN A 270 28.70 -5.53 2.56
N VAL A 271 29.18 -4.43 1.97
CA VAL A 271 29.47 -3.19 2.70
C VAL A 271 28.21 -2.63 3.37
N PHE A 272 27.06 -2.70 2.70
CA PHE A 272 25.78 -2.25 3.24
C PHE A 272 25.28 -3.19 4.35
N ALA A 273 25.39 -4.50 4.13
CA ALA A 273 25.06 -5.51 5.13
C ALA A 273 25.88 -5.34 6.42
N ASN A 274 27.18 -5.07 6.30
CA ASN A 274 28.06 -4.86 7.45
C ASN A 274 27.66 -3.64 8.27
N ALA A 275 27.27 -2.53 7.62
CA ALA A 275 26.80 -1.33 8.31
C ALA A 275 25.50 -1.60 9.12
N ILE A 276 24.53 -2.26 8.49
CA ILE A 276 23.26 -2.66 9.13
C ILE A 276 23.52 -3.62 10.29
N GLN A 277 24.30 -4.68 10.06
CA GLN A 277 24.63 -5.67 11.08
C GLN A 277 25.32 -5.03 12.28
N LYS A 278 26.24 -4.09 12.04
CA LYS A 278 26.91 -3.35 13.11
C LYS A 278 25.90 -2.55 13.93
N GLY A 279 25.02 -1.78 13.30
CA GLY A 279 23.99 -1.01 13.99
C GLY A 279 23.05 -1.89 14.81
N PHE A 280 22.61 -3.01 14.23
CA PHE A 280 21.74 -3.98 14.88
C PHE A 280 22.38 -4.58 16.15
N ASN A 281 23.65 -4.96 16.07
CA ASN A 281 24.39 -5.50 17.22
C ASN A 281 24.68 -4.43 18.29
N ASP A 282 25.02 -3.20 17.89
CA ASP A 282 25.27 -2.10 18.81
C ASP A 282 24.00 -1.76 19.61
N ALA A 283 22.84 -1.69 18.94
CA ALA A 283 21.55 -1.46 19.60
C ALA A 283 21.18 -2.59 20.56
N LYS A 284 21.42 -3.86 20.20
CA LYS A 284 21.25 -5.00 21.11
C LYS A 284 22.09 -4.87 22.38
N ASN A 285 23.31 -4.35 22.26
CA ASN A 285 24.24 -4.18 23.37
C ASN A 285 23.96 -2.93 24.23
N GLY A 286 22.84 -2.23 23.99
CA GLY A 286 22.42 -1.07 24.78
C GLY A 286 23.13 0.23 24.41
N ILE A 287 23.81 0.30 23.26
CA ILE A 287 24.35 1.56 22.74
C ILE A 287 23.14 2.39 22.26
N SER A 288 22.79 3.41 23.05
CA SER A 288 21.46 4.01 23.06
C SER A 288 21.14 4.91 21.87
N ALA A 289 19.88 4.89 21.45
CA ALA A 289 19.20 5.90 20.63
C ALA A 289 19.04 7.24 21.39
N PRO A 290 18.83 8.39 20.71
CA PRO A 290 18.66 9.67 21.38
C PRO A 290 17.40 9.72 22.26
N VAL A 291 17.59 9.97 23.55
CA VAL A 291 16.50 10.38 24.46
C VAL A 291 16.49 11.92 24.48
N ALA A 292 15.64 12.55 23.69
CA ALA A 292 15.45 14.00 23.74
C ALA A 292 14.15 14.34 24.48
N GLN A 293 14.27 14.61 25.78
CA GLN A 293 13.28 15.41 26.50
C GLN A 293 13.46 16.88 26.07
N PRO A 294 12.40 17.63 25.73
CA PRO A 294 12.55 19.05 25.39
C PRO A 294 13.01 19.83 26.61
N ALA A 295 14.25 20.32 26.59
CA ALA A 295 14.67 21.37 27.51
C ALA A 295 13.89 22.64 27.12
N ALA A 296 12.92 23.03 27.96
CA ALA A 296 12.30 24.34 27.86
C ALA A 296 13.40 25.40 27.98
N ALA A 297 13.64 26.13 26.89
CA ALA A 297 14.54 27.26 26.86
C ALA A 297 14.02 28.36 27.80
N GLN A 298 14.71 28.59 28.92
CA GLN A 298 14.59 29.85 29.65
C GLN A 298 15.25 30.96 28.83
N PRO A 299 14.59 32.11 28.61
CA PRO A 299 15.22 33.23 27.94
C PRO A 299 16.33 33.82 28.83
N ALA A 300 17.55 33.85 28.30
CA ALA A 300 18.60 34.71 28.82
C ALA A 300 18.26 36.17 28.49
N ALA A 301 17.92 36.96 29.50
CA ALA A 301 17.85 38.41 29.38
C ALA A 301 19.22 39.02 29.74
N ALA A 302 19.73 39.81 28.81
CA ALA A 302 21.00 40.53 28.89
C ALA A 302 20.93 41.78 29.78
N ASP A 303 22.12 42.22 30.19
CA ASP A 303 22.49 43.43 30.93
C ASP A 303 21.67 44.70 30.63
N ALA A 304 21.34 45.45 31.70
CA ALA A 304 21.82 46.81 31.93
C ALA A 304 21.23 47.41 33.23
N THR A 305 22.06 47.83 34.17
CA THR A 305 22.18 49.24 34.62
C THR A 305 23.12 49.35 35.83
N ALA A 306 23.98 50.37 35.76
CA ALA A 306 24.94 50.76 36.77
C ALA A 306 24.29 51.47 37.97
N SER A 307 24.84 51.27 39.18
CA SER A 307 25.06 52.35 40.17
C SER A 307 25.89 51.86 41.38
N THR A 308 27.06 52.49 41.53
CA THR A 308 27.71 52.98 42.76
C THR A 308 27.90 52.08 44.00
N GLN A 309 29.19 51.82 44.30
CA GLN A 309 29.82 51.53 45.61
C GLN A 309 29.38 52.51 46.75
N PRO A 310 29.66 52.25 48.07
CA PRO A 310 30.89 51.61 48.59
C PRO A 310 30.81 50.66 49.82
N ALA A 311 31.80 49.76 49.85
CA ALA A 311 32.63 49.26 50.96
C ALA A 311 32.06 49.04 52.39
N ALA A 312 32.23 47.82 52.92
CA ALA A 312 32.77 47.59 54.26
C ALA A 312 33.31 46.14 54.44
N ALA A 313 34.37 46.04 55.25
CA ALA A 313 35.24 44.90 55.51
C ALA A 313 34.72 43.88 56.54
N ALA A 314 35.47 42.76 56.63
CA ALA A 314 35.62 41.81 57.75
C ALA A 314 34.44 40.85 58.00
N GLY A 315 34.60 39.58 58.40
CA GLY A 315 35.73 38.75 58.80
C GLY A 315 35.17 37.48 59.48
N SER A 316 35.83 36.34 59.25
CA SER A 316 36.06 35.19 60.16
C SER A 316 34.92 34.49 60.95
N SER A 317 34.86 33.16 60.72
CA SER A 317 34.93 32.05 61.72
C SER A 317 33.71 31.57 62.53
N THR A 318 33.38 30.27 62.29
CA THR A 318 33.19 29.13 63.22
C THR A 318 32.03 29.09 64.25
N ASP A 319 31.05 28.20 63.99
CA ASP A 319 30.41 27.10 64.80
C ASP A 319 30.48 27.07 66.37
N PRO A 320 29.67 26.25 67.11
CA PRO A 320 28.27 25.73 66.96
C PRO A 320 27.43 25.75 68.30
N ILE A 321 26.25 25.07 68.33
CA ILE A 321 25.49 24.45 69.49
C ILE A 321 24.10 25.04 69.92
N SER A 322 23.04 24.33 69.48
CA SER A 322 21.84 23.74 70.16
C SER A 322 20.73 24.50 70.97
N ALA A 323 19.51 24.50 70.36
CA ALA A 323 18.14 24.10 70.83
C ALA A 323 17.36 24.91 71.93
N PRO A 324 15.98 24.90 72.00
CA PRO A 324 14.99 23.97 71.40
C PRO A 324 13.70 24.57 70.74
N GLN A 325 12.89 23.66 70.18
CA GLN A 325 11.67 23.78 69.36
C GLN A 325 10.37 24.27 70.06
N GLN A 326 9.42 24.78 69.25
CA GLN A 326 7.97 24.44 69.21
C GLN A 326 7.32 25.17 68.00
N GLN A 327 7.06 24.53 66.84
CA GLN A 327 5.97 23.61 66.46
C GLN A 327 4.80 24.31 65.72
N GLN A 328 4.74 24.14 64.39
CA GLN A 328 3.52 24.05 63.57
C GLN A 328 3.85 23.37 62.22
N PRO A 329 2.89 22.73 61.52
CA PRO A 329 3.00 21.33 61.11
C PRO A 329 3.57 21.13 59.71
N ALA A 330 4.15 19.94 59.54
CA ALA A 330 4.67 19.40 58.29
C ALA A 330 3.56 19.05 57.30
N ASP A 331 3.68 19.57 56.07
CA ASP A 331 3.13 18.94 54.87
C ASP A 331 4.33 18.37 54.10
N ALA A 332 4.61 17.09 54.32
CA ALA A 332 5.70 16.36 53.70
C ALA A 332 5.16 15.57 52.51
N THR A 333 5.19 16.16 51.32
CA THR A 333 5.23 15.38 50.07
C THR A 333 6.66 14.91 49.82
N PRO A 334 6.93 13.59 49.67
CA PRO A 334 8.25 13.09 49.37
C PRO A 334 8.70 13.60 47.99
N GLN A 335 9.79 14.36 47.93
CA GLN A 335 10.52 14.59 46.68
C GLN A 335 11.14 13.26 46.24
N PRO A 336 10.85 12.75 45.03
CA PRO A 336 11.62 11.65 44.47
C PRO A 336 13.03 12.18 44.16
N GLN A 337 14.02 11.72 44.93
CA GLN A 337 15.41 11.79 44.51
C GLN A 337 15.55 10.95 43.22
N SER A 338 15.79 11.62 42.10
CA SER A 338 16.12 10.99 40.82
C SER A 338 17.45 10.24 40.96
N GLN A 339 17.35 8.92 41.16
CA GLN A 339 18.44 7.99 40.86
C GLN A 339 18.87 8.17 39.39
N PRO A 340 20.17 8.03 39.06
CA PRO A 340 20.58 7.89 37.67
C PRO A 340 19.81 6.72 37.06
N ALA A 341 19.02 6.99 36.02
CA ALA A 341 18.35 5.94 35.27
C ALA A 341 19.41 4.97 34.73
N ALA A 342 19.40 3.75 35.25
CA ALA A 342 20.24 2.67 34.78
C ALA A 342 19.99 2.44 33.29
N ALA A 343 21.07 2.24 32.53
CA ALA A 343 21.00 1.73 31.17
C ALA A 343 20.09 0.48 31.12
N GLU A 344 19.21 0.40 30.12
CA GLU A 344 18.42 -0.82 29.90
C GLU A 344 19.36 -2.03 29.83
N PRO A 345 19.06 -3.14 30.54
CA PRO A 345 19.91 -4.30 30.53
C PRO A 345 20.01 -4.89 29.11
N ALA A 346 21.21 -5.33 28.73
CA ALA A 346 21.47 -6.01 27.47
C ALA A 346 20.45 -7.15 27.25
N SER A 347 19.83 -7.19 26.07
CA SER A 347 18.80 -8.19 25.76
C SER A 347 19.42 -9.59 25.63
N ASN A 348 18.77 -10.58 26.26
CA ASN A 348 19.12 -12.00 26.16
C ASN A 348 18.73 -12.65 24.82
N ALA A 349 18.20 -11.88 23.85
CA ALA A 349 17.85 -12.39 22.53
C ALA A 349 19.06 -13.02 21.83
N GLN A 350 18.94 -14.25 21.34
CA GLN A 350 19.99 -14.86 20.52
C GLN A 350 19.85 -14.38 19.07
N ILE A 351 20.93 -13.83 18.48
CA ILE A 351 20.94 -13.47 17.05
C ILE A 351 21.66 -14.60 16.29
N LYS A 352 20.99 -15.16 15.28
CA LYS A 352 21.60 -16.06 14.30
C LYS A 352 21.65 -15.33 12.96
N VAL A 353 22.85 -15.20 12.38
CA VAL A 353 23.05 -14.48 11.12
C VAL A 353 23.07 -15.47 9.97
N TYR A 354 22.31 -15.17 8.92
CA TYR A 354 22.23 -15.99 7.71
C TYR A 354 22.62 -15.16 6.49
N ASP A 355 23.47 -15.76 5.66
CA ASP A 355 23.90 -15.13 4.41
C ASP A 355 22.91 -15.40 3.28
N THR A 356 22.20 -14.35 2.84
CA THR A 356 21.24 -14.44 1.74
C THR A 356 21.88 -14.44 0.35
N SER A 357 23.22 -14.32 0.26
CA SER A 357 23.96 -14.37 -1.00
C SER A 357 24.51 -15.75 -1.34
N SER A 358 24.61 -16.65 -0.35
CA SER A 358 25.16 -17.99 -0.52
C SER A 358 24.12 -19.05 -0.88
N GLN A 359 22.85 -18.84 -0.55
CA GLN A 359 21.76 -19.80 -0.78
C GLN A 359 20.47 -19.10 -1.22
N PRO A 360 19.56 -19.79 -1.95
CA PRO A 360 18.22 -19.27 -2.23
C PRO A 360 17.48 -18.90 -0.94
N ILE A 361 16.77 -17.77 -0.96
CA ILE A 361 16.11 -17.22 0.23
C ILE A 361 15.09 -18.17 0.85
N GLU A 362 14.42 -18.98 0.03
CA GLU A 362 13.45 -19.98 0.48
C GLU A 362 14.10 -21.04 1.38
N GLN A 363 15.34 -21.46 1.07
CA GLN A 363 16.10 -22.40 1.90
C GLN A 363 16.58 -21.72 3.19
N VAL A 364 17.02 -20.47 3.11
CA VAL A 364 17.43 -19.70 4.30
C VAL A 364 16.27 -19.50 5.28
N MET A 365 15.07 -19.21 4.78
CA MET A 365 13.87 -19.08 5.60
C MET A 365 13.47 -20.41 6.26
N GLN A 366 13.55 -21.52 5.54
CA GLN A 366 13.31 -22.85 6.11
C GLN A 366 14.33 -23.19 7.20
N GLN A 367 15.61 -22.89 6.98
CA GLN A 367 16.65 -23.09 7.99
C GLN A 367 16.41 -22.24 9.22
N ALA A 368 16.08 -20.95 9.06
CA ALA A 368 15.76 -20.06 10.17
C ALA A 368 14.57 -20.60 10.99
N GLN A 369 13.54 -21.14 10.32
CA GLN A 369 12.41 -21.77 11.00
C GLN A 369 12.81 -23.03 11.79
N GLN A 370 13.61 -23.91 11.19
CA GLN A 370 14.13 -25.12 11.86
C GLN A 370 15.00 -24.79 13.06
N ASP A 371 15.76 -23.70 12.96
CA ASP A 371 16.65 -23.19 14.01
C ASP A 371 15.90 -22.53 15.18
N GLY A 372 14.56 -22.51 15.13
CA GLY A 372 13.68 -21.95 16.16
C GLY A 372 13.57 -20.43 16.12
N ALA A 373 13.89 -19.79 15.00
CA ALA A 373 13.71 -18.34 14.86
C ALA A 373 12.24 -17.98 15.05
N THR A 374 12.02 -16.90 15.79
CA THR A 374 10.69 -16.40 16.18
C THR A 374 10.34 -15.10 15.46
N ILE A 375 11.37 -14.41 14.98
CA ILE A 375 11.29 -13.30 14.05
C ILE A 375 12.51 -13.31 13.13
N VAL A 376 12.27 -12.94 11.88
CA VAL A 376 13.28 -12.71 10.85
C VAL A 376 13.45 -11.20 10.66
N VAL A 377 14.68 -10.73 10.67
CA VAL A 377 15.03 -9.36 10.29
C VAL A 377 15.83 -9.42 8.99
N GLY A 378 15.30 -8.82 7.93
CA GLY A 378 15.72 -9.05 6.56
C GLY A 378 14.66 -9.85 5.77
N PRO A 379 14.91 -10.14 4.48
CA PRO A 379 16.14 -9.85 3.73
C PRO A 379 16.26 -8.37 3.32
N LEU A 380 17.44 -8.00 2.82
CA LEU A 380 17.75 -6.63 2.34
C LEU A 380 17.54 -6.44 0.84
N LEU A 381 17.86 -7.45 0.02
CA LEU A 381 17.75 -7.32 -1.44
C LEU A 381 16.29 -7.42 -1.87
N LYS A 382 15.84 -6.49 -2.72
CA LYS A 382 14.46 -6.38 -3.18
C LYS A 382 13.90 -7.68 -3.75
N SER A 383 14.69 -8.38 -4.56
CA SER A 383 14.30 -9.69 -5.13
C SER A 383 14.04 -10.76 -4.07
N ASN A 384 14.78 -10.74 -2.96
CA ASN A 384 14.57 -11.67 -1.85
C ASN A 384 13.35 -11.26 -1.01
N VAL A 385 13.11 -9.95 -0.83
CA VAL A 385 11.90 -9.45 -0.15
C VAL A 385 10.64 -9.86 -0.89
N GLU A 386 10.63 -9.73 -2.22
CA GLU A 386 9.50 -10.16 -3.06
C GLU A 386 9.21 -11.66 -2.94
N LYS A 387 10.26 -12.49 -2.96
CA LYS A 387 10.11 -13.93 -2.77
C LYS A 387 9.56 -14.28 -1.39
N VAL A 388 10.05 -13.63 -0.33
CA VAL A 388 9.56 -13.84 1.03
C VAL A 388 8.09 -13.43 1.15
N ALA A 389 7.74 -12.24 0.65
CA ALA A 389 6.36 -11.75 0.63
C ALA A 389 5.39 -12.70 -0.08
N ASN A 390 5.84 -13.41 -1.12
CA ASN A 390 5.00 -14.36 -1.86
C ASN A 390 5.00 -15.79 -1.30
N SER A 391 5.84 -16.12 -0.31
CA SER A 391 6.06 -17.51 0.13
C SER A 391 5.14 -18.00 1.27
N GLN A 392 4.21 -17.17 1.76
CA GLN A 392 3.29 -17.48 2.87
C GLN A 392 4.01 -18.10 4.09
N THR A 393 5.10 -17.46 4.54
CA THR A 393 5.87 -17.92 5.71
C THR A 393 5.06 -17.79 7.01
N PRO A 394 5.22 -18.72 7.98
CA PRO A 394 4.62 -18.59 9.30
C PRO A 394 5.46 -17.70 10.26
N LEU A 395 6.68 -17.32 9.88
CA LEU A 395 7.55 -16.49 10.72
C LEU A 395 7.13 -15.02 10.66
N ASN A 396 7.29 -14.29 11.76
CA ASN A 396 7.24 -12.83 11.71
C ASN A 396 8.47 -12.31 10.95
N VAL A 397 8.28 -11.41 9.99
CA VAL A 397 9.35 -10.89 9.13
C VAL A 397 9.34 -9.37 9.15
N LEU A 398 10.43 -8.77 9.61
CA LEU A 398 10.76 -7.38 9.38
C LEU A 398 11.71 -7.29 8.18
N ALA A 399 11.17 -7.15 6.98
CA ALA A 399 11.96 -7.00 5.77
C ALA A 399 12.69 -5.65 5.76
N LEU A 400 13.96 -5.63 5.34
CA LEU A 400 14.78 -4.41 5.32
C LEU A 400 14.74 -3.70 3.95
N ASN A 401 13.64 -3.89 3.22
CA ASN A 401 13.34 -3.26 1.95
C ASN A 401 11.86 -3.48 1.62
N GLU A 402 11.39 -2.87 0.55
CA GLU A 402 10.02 -2.99 0.05
C GLU A 402 9.98 -3.71 -1.31
N PRO A 403 8.97 -4.56 -1.57
CA PRO A 403 8.74 -5.14 -2.88
C PRO A 403 8.22 -4.10 -3.88
N GLU A 404 8.22 -4.39 -5.19
CA GLU A 404 7.56 -3.50 -6.17
C GLU A 404 6.05 -3.36 -5.93
N LYS A 405 5.43 -4.42 -5.42
CA LYS A 405 4.00 -4.45 -5.09
C LYS A 405 3.85 -4.88 -3.65
N ILE A 406 3.42 -3.95 -2.81
CA ILE A 406 3.13 -4.21 -1.40
C ILE A 406 1.86 -5.05 -1.31
N GLN A 407 1.93 -6.09 -0.49
CA GLN A 407 0.80 -6.95 -0.16
C GLN A 407 0.65 -6.98 1.36
N ASN A 408 -0.59 -6.92 1.82
CA ASN A 408 -0.89 -6.92 3.23
C ASN A 408 -0.77 -8.35 3.81
N HIS A 409 0.27 -8.60 4.60
CA HIS A 409 0.48 -9.87 5.31
C HIS A 409 0.51 -9.64 6.83
N PRO A 410 -0.21 -10.41 7.65
CA PRO A 410 -0.30 -10.15 9.09
C PRO A 410 1.03 -10.30 9.82
N ASN A 411 1.97 -11.07 9.27
CA ASN A 411 3.26 -11.39 9.86
C ASN A 411 4.45 -10.78 9.10
N ILE A 412 4.24 -9.81 8.20
CA ILE A 412 5.33 -9.14 7.48
C ILE A 412 5.18 -7.62 7.62
N CYS A 413 6.30 -6.96 7.94
CA CYS A 413 6.44 -5.50 7.90
C CYS A 413 7.65 -5.13 7.05
N TYR A 414 7.55 -3.99 6.36
CA TYR A 414 8.57 -3.52 5.43
C TYR A 414 9.20 -2.25 5.98
N PHE A 415 10.50 -2.29 6.24
CA PHE A 415 11.28 -1.14 6.71
C PHE A 415 12.36 -0.82 5.70
N ALA A 416 12.20 0.27 4.96
CA ALA A 416 13.19 0.73 4.00
C ALA A 416 13.61 2.17 4.29
N LEU A 417 14.81 2.52 3.82
CA LEU A 417 15.22 3.92 3.70
C LEU A 417 14.82 4.45 2.31
N SER A 418 13.53 4.35 1.97
CA SER A 418 13.05 4.64 0.62
C SER A 418 13.02 6.16 0.35
N PRO A 419 13.46 6.62 -0.83
CA PRO A 419 13.27 7.99 -1.29
C PRO A 419 11.78 8.39 -1.42
N GLU A 420 10.91 7.41 -1.60
CA GLU A 420 9.47 7.57 -1.68
C GLU A 420 8.87 8.01 -0.34
N ASP A 421 9.27 7.40 0.77
CA ASP A 421 8.82 7.81 2.12
C ASP A 421 9.31 9.21 2.47
N GLU A 422 10.56 9.52 2.13
CA GLU A 422 11.13 10.86 2.30
C GLU A 422 10.36 11.90 1.47
N ALA A 423 9.85 11.52 0.30
CA ALA A 423 9.00 12.39 -0.52
C ALA A 423 7.61 12.61 0.11
N ARG A 424 7.03 11.59 0.75
CA ARG A 424 5.77 11.74 1.52
C ARG A 424 5.98 12.66 2.71
N ASP A 425 7.05 12.47 3.47
CA ASP A 425 7.43 13.37 4.58
C ASP A 425 7.65 14.82 4.10
N ALA A 426 8.31 14.99 2.96
CA ALA A 426 8.47 16.31 2.34
C ALA A 426 7.14 16.95 1.95
N ALA A 427 6.17 16.18 1.46
CA ALA A 427 4.84 16.69 1.18
C ALA A 427 4.17 17.23 2.46
N HIS A 428 4.24 16.50 3.57
CA HIS A 428 3.75 16.97 4.87
C HIS A 428 4.48 18.23 5.35
N HIS A 429 5.81 18.23 5.33
CA HIS A 429 6.61 19.37 5.81
C HIS A 429 6.34 20.66 5.01
N ILE A 430 6.28 20.55 3.69
CA ILE A 430 5.97 21.67 2.80
C ILE A 430 4.53 22.17 3.02
N TRP A 431 3.59 21.26 3.22
CA TRP A 431 2.20 21.58 3.50
C TRP A 431 2.02 22.32 4.84
N ASP A 432 2.69 21.83 5.89
CA ASP A 432 2.66 22.38 7.25
C ASP A 432 3.26 23.79 7.29
N GLN A 433 4.24 24.09 6.42
CA GLN A 433 4.77 25.44 6.21
C GLN A 433 3.86 26.35 5.36
N GLY A 434 2.62 25.93 5.08
CA GLY A 434 1.60 26.74 4.41
C GLY A 434 1.78 26.87 2.90
N LYS A 435 2.68 26.11 2.29
CA LYS A 435 2.91 26.11 0.84
C LYS A 435 1.79 25.35 0.13
N ARG A 436 1.39 25.80 -1.05
CA ARG A 436 0.24 25.24 -1.79
C ARG A 436 0.53 24.95 -3.25
N GLN A 437 1.60 25.49 -3.83
CA GLN A 437 1.96 25.33 -5.24
C GLN A 437 3.39 24.78 -5.40
N PRO A 438 3.65 23.54 -4.93
CA PRO A 438 4.98 22.95 -5.01
C PRO A 438 5.33 22.55 -6.44
N LEU A 439 6.60 22.75 -6.79
CA LEU A 439 7.25 22.18 -7.96
C LEU A 439 8.26 21.11 -7.54
N LEU A 440 8.17 19.93 -8.12
CA LEU A 440 9.16 18.86 -7.97
C LEU A 440 10.26 19.00 -9.00
N LEU A 441 11.51 19.11 -8.55
CA LEU A 441 12.69 19.12 -9.41
C LEU A 441 13.45 17.80 -9.24
N VAL A 442 13.27 16.89 -10.21
CA VAL A 442 13.71 15.48 -10.11
C VAL A 442 14.57 15.05 -11.32
N PRO A 443 15.45 14.05 -11.18
CA PRO A 443 16.27 13.59 -12.30
C PRO A 443 15.41 12.85 -13.33
N ARG A 444 15.80 12.89 -14.61
CA ARG A 444 15.22 12.04 -15.66
C ARG A 444 15.63 10.56 -15.49
N SER A 445 15.07 9.90 -14.49
CA SER A 445 15.33 8.49 -14.17
C SER A 445 14.13 7.86 -13.47
N GLY A 446 14.11 6.52 -13.37
CA GLY A 446 13.07 5.79 -12.65
C GLY A 446 12.96 6.15 -11.17
N LEU A 447 14.04 6.63 -10.54
CA LEU A 447 13.98 7.20 -9.19
C LEU A 447 13.13 8.48 -9.17
N GLY A 448 13.34 9.36 -10.14
CA GLY A 448 12.56 10.59 -10.27
C GLY A 448 11.07 10.31 -10.49
N ASP A 449 10.74 9.28 -11.26
CA ASP A 449 9.36 8.82 -11.47
C ASP A 449 8.70 8.41 -10.15
N ARG A 450 9.33 7.51 -9.39
CA ARG A 450 8.75 6.98 -8.15
C ARG A 450 8.60 8.04 -7.05
N VAL A 451 9.61 8.90 -6.88
CA VAL A 451 9.55 10.01 -5.92
C VAL A 451 8.46 11.02 -6.30
N THR A 452 8.31 11.33 -7.59
CA THR A 452 7.25 12.24 -8.07
C THR A 452 5.87 11.66 -7.78
N ASN A 453 5.67 10.37 -8.04
CA ASN A 453 4.40 9.71 -7.78
C ASN A 453 4.08 9.67 -6.27
N ALA A 454 5.06 9.31 -5.43
CA ALA A 454 4.88 9.25 -3.98
C ALA A 454 4.51 10.63 -3.39
N PHE A 455 5.25 11.68 -3.77
CA PHE A 455 4.95 13.05 -3.34
C PHE A 455 3.57 13.49 -3.84
N ALA A 456 3.26 13.29 -5.12
CA ALA A 456 2.00 13.77 -5.70
C ALA A 456 0.78 13.07 -5.12
N GLN A 457 0.88 11.77 -4.84
CA GLN A 457 -0.17 11.02 -4.15
C GLN A 457 -0.39 11.56 -2.73
N GLU A 458 0.68 11.76 -1.95
CA GLU A 458 0.57 12.30 -0.59
C GLU A 458 0.06 13.75 -0.58
N TRP A 459 0.49 14.56 -1.54
CA TRP A 459 0.00 15.92 -1.66
C TRP A 459 -1.52 15.98 -1.92
N GLN A 460 -2.05 15.01 -2.66
CA GLN A 460 -3.49 14.87 -2.87
C GLN A 460 -4.23 14.41 -1.61
N THR A 461 -3.65 13.52 -0.79
CA THR A 461 -4.27 13.10 0.49
C THR A 461 -4.39 14.28 1.47
N LEU A 462 -3.45 15.22 1.41
CA LEU A 462 -3.46 16.47 2.17
C LEU A 462 -4.49 17.51 1.66
N GLY A 463 -5.14 17.25 0.51
CA GLY A 463 -6.09 18.16 -0.12
C GLY A 463 -5.43 19.19 -1.05
N GLY A 464 -4.18 18.96 -1.46
CA GLY A 464 -3.47 19.79 -2.41
C GLY A 464 -3.93 19.62 -3.87
N SER A 465 -3.70 20.66 -4.68
CA SER A 465 -3.94 20.62 -6.13
C SER A 465 -2.89 19.79 -6.86
N THR A 466 -3.06 19.61 -8.17
CA THR A 466 -2.06 18.94 -9.02
C THR A 466 -0.67 19.54 -8.82
N VAL A 467 0.29 18.68 -8.47
CA VAL A 467 1.69 19.04 -8.31
C VAL A 467 2.34 19.22 -9.67
N MET A 468 3.25 20.17 -9.78
CA MET A 468 4.02 20.39 -10.99
C MET A 468 5.37 19.67 -10.88
N GLN A 469 5.88 19.11 -11.97
CA GLN A 469 7.23 18.53 -12.03
C GLN A 469 8.07 19.19 -13.11
N GLN A 470 9.35 19.40 -12.84
CA GLN A 470 10.36 19.72 -13.83
C GLN A 470 11.48 18.70 -13.70
N ARG A 471 11.90 18.12 -14.82
CA ARG A 471 12.98 17.13 -14.82
C ARG A 471 14.30 17.75 -15.24
N PHE A 472 15.38 17.33 -14.61
CA PHE A 472 16.73 17.73 -14.98
C PHE A 472 17.56 16.57 -15.54
N GLY A 473 18.57 16.93 -16.35
CA GLY A 473 19.49 16.00 -16.99
C GLY A 473 20.69 15.64 -16.13
N SER A 474 21.74 15.16 -16.78
CA SER A 474 23.03 14.88 -16.12
C SER A 474 23.74 16.15 -15.63
N THR A 475 24.76 16.00 -14.79
CA THR A 475 25.59 17.13 -14.32
C THR A 475 26.26 17.89 -15.46
N SER A 476 26.62 17.23 -16.57
CA SER A 476 27.18 17.90 -17.76
C SER A 476 26.14 18.79 -18.44
N GLU A 477 24.90 18.33 -18.55
CA GLU A 477 23.78 19.13 -19.07
C GLU A 477 23.46 20.32 -18.16
N LEU A 478 23.52 20.14 -16.83
CA LEU A 478 23.37 21.24 -15.88
C LEU A 478 24.46 22.30 -16.06
N LYS A 479 25.73 21.88 -16.19
CA LYS A 479 26.85 22.80 -16.48
C LYS A 479 26.67 23.54 -17.81
N GLN A 480 26.21 22.84 -18.85
CA GLN A 480 25.90 23.47 -20.13
C GLN A 480 24.74 24.47 -20.01
N GLY A 481 23.72 24.16 -19.19
CA GLY A 481 22.60 25.04 -18.89
C GLY A 481 23.00 26.32 -18.16
N ILE A 482 24.02 26.25 -17.29
CA ILE A 482 24.63 27.44 -16.67
C ILE A 482 25.37 28.26 -17.72
N ASN A 483 26.25 27.62 -18.51
CA ASN A 483 27.09 28.32 -19.49
C ASN A 483 26.29 28.99 -20.62
N SER A 484 25.12 28.45 -20.94
CA SER A 484 24.21 29.00 -21.96
C SER A 484 23.24 30.06 -21.41
N GLY A 485 23.24 30.30 -20.09
CA GLY A 485 22.28 31.21 -19.44
C GLY A 485 20.83 30.68 -19.44
N ALA A 486 20.61 29.41 -19.79
CA ALA A 486 19.26 28.82 -19.85
C ALA A 486 18.61 28.74 -18.46
N GLY A 487 19.38 28.32 -17.45
CA GLY A 487 18.93 28.16 -16.05
C GLY A 487 17.79 27.17 -15.87
N ILE A 488 17.10 27.23 -14.72
CA ILE A 488 15.92 26.40 -14.42
C ILE A 488 14.70 27.32 -14.35
N SER A 489 13.77 27.14 -15.28
CA SER A 489 12.61 28.03 -15.48
C SER A 489 11.48 27.87 -14.46
N LEU A 490 11.44 26.77 -13.72
CA LEU A 490 10.35 26.40 -12.80
C LEU A 490 8.96 26.27 -13.45
N SER A 491 8.93 26.05 -14.77
CA SER A 491 7.71 26.01 -15.59
C SER A 491 7.17 24.59 -15.75
N GLY A 492 7.07 23.83 -14.65
CA GLY A 492 6.85 22.39 -14.66
C GLY A 492 5.64 21.89 -15.47
N THR A 493 5.56 20.58 -15.67
CA THR A 493 4.39 19.89 -16.22
C THR A 493 3.55 19.30 -15.09
N PRO A 494 2.21 19.24 -15.20
CA PRO A 494 1.38 18.63 -14.17
C PRO A 494 1.69 17.14 -14.03
N VAL A 495 1.74 16.66 -12.78
CA VAL A 495 1.91 15.25 -12.45
C VAL A 495 0.56 14.54 -12.50
N ASN A 496 0.39 13.63 -13.44
CA ASN A 496 -0.73 12.68 -13.42
C ASN A 496 -0.35 11.52 -12.48
N ALA A 497 -0.65 11.67 -11.20
CA ALA A 497 -0.53 10.54 -10.27
C ALA A 497 -1.52 9.46 -10.70
N ALA A 498 -1.02 8.33 -11.21
CA ALA A 498 -1.85 7.16 -11.39
C ALA A 498 -2.30 6.69 -9.98
N PRO A 499 -3.61 6.52 -9.74
CA PRO A 499 -4.06 5.80 -8.55
C PRO A 499 -3.43 4.42 -8.53
N ALA A 500 -3.10 3.90 -7.35
CA ALA A 500 -2.71 2.49 -7.18
C ALA A 500 -3.79 1.62 -7.84
N GLU A 501 -3.42 0.80 -8.83
CA GLU A 501 -4.38 -0.03 -9.56
C GLU A 501 -5.11 -0.95 -8.58
N PRO A 502 -6.43 -0.79 -8.38
CA PRO A 502 -7.22 -1.85 -7.76
C PRO A 502 -7.14 -3.06 -8.69
N GLN A 503 -6.66 -4.21 -8.21
CA GLN A 503 -6.69 -5.41 -9.03
C GLN A 503 -8.14 -5.74 -9.37
N GLY A 504 -8.44 -5.87 -10.66
CA GLY A 504 -9.75 -6.32 -11.10
C GLY A 504 -10.03 -7.71 -10.55
N VAL A 505 -11.01 -7.84 -9.67
CA VAL A 505 -11.37 -9.13 -9.07
C VAL A 505 -12.17 -9.90 -10.11
N THR A 506 -11.68 -11.09 -10.46
CA THR A 506 -12.45 -12.03 -11.28
C THR A 506 -13.19 -12.98 -10.34
N ILE A 507 -14.52 -12.90 -10.31
CA ILE A 507 -15.37 -13.77 -9.49
C ILE A 507 -16.37 -14.45 -10.44
N ALA A 508 -16.46 -15.78 -10.40
CA ALA A 508 -17.37 -16.58 -11.22
C ALA A 508 -17.28 -16.32 -12.75
N GLY A 509 -16.08 -16.01 -13.25
CA GLY A 509 -15.84 -15.74 -14.67
C GLY A 509 -16.28 -14.35 -15.16
N LEU A 510 -16.58 -13.43 -14.24
CA LEU A 510 -16.74 -11.99 -14.50
C LEU A 510 -15.43 -11.29 -14.10
N THR A 511 -14.64 -10.81 -15.04
CA THR A 511 -13.52 -9.90 -14.74
C THR A 511 -14.11 -8.50 -14.57
N ILE A 512 -14.21 -8.03 -13.33
CA ILE A 512 -14.61 -6.65 -13.03
C ILE A 512 -13.36 -5.79 -13.20
N PRO A 513 -13.28 -4.89 -14.21
CA PRO A 513 -12.18 -3.94 -14.29
C PRO A 513 -12.19 -3.08 -13.04
N ALA A 514 -11.00 -2.74 -12.55
CA ALA A 514 -10.85 -1.73 -11.52
C ALA A 514 -11.70 -0.50 -11.85
N PRO A 515 -12.30 0.21 -10.86
CA PRO A 515 -12.98 1.46 -11.14
C PRO A 515 -12.04 2.37 -11.93
N GLN A 516 -12.33 2.56 -13.21
CA GLN A 516 -11.86 3.73 -13.93
C GLN A 516 -12.60 4.87 -13.25
N GLN A 517 -11.92 5.53 -12.30
CA GLN A 517 -12.28 6.90 -11.98
C GLN A 517 -12.08 7.65 -13.28
N ASN A 518 -13.16 7.78 -14.05
CA ASN A 518 -13.33 8.95 -14.89
C ASN A 518 -13.22 10.11 -13.92
N THR A 519 -12.04 10.69 -13.84
CA THR A 519 -11.84 12.00 -13.25
C THR A 519 -12.99 12.86 -13.78
N PRO A 520 -13.88 13.41 -12.94
CA PRO A 520 -14.74 14.47 -13.44
C PRO A 520 -13.80 15.47 -14.09
N ASP A 521 -14.11 15.89 -15.33
CA ASP A 521 -13.32 16.88 -16.07
C ASP A 521 -12.83 17.93 -15.08
N VAL A 522 -11.56 17.81 -14.68
CA VAL A 522 -10.95 18.76 -13.77
C VAL A 522 -10.88 19.99 -14.64
N VAL A 523 -11.77 20.93 -14.34
CA VAL A 523 -11.75 22.28 -14.89
C VAL A 523 -10.28 22.66 -14.88
N SER A 524 -9.69 22.71 -16.08
CA SER A 524 -8.35 23.22 -16.28
C SER A 524 -8.45 24.71 -16.02
N THR A 525 -8.52 25.08 -14.74
CA THR A 525 -8.04 26.37 -14.33
C THR A 525 -6.54 26.28 -14.59
N SER A 526 -6.12 26.81 -15.72
CA SER A 526 -4.80 27.39 -15.91
C SER A 526 -4.62 28.50 -14.86
N SER A 527 -4.59 28.14 -13.59
CA SER A 527 -4.14 29.01 -12.53
C SER A 527 -2.63 29.07 -12.66
N GLY A 528 -2.15 30.02 -13.46
CA GLY A 528 -0.79 30.54 -13.41
C GLY A 528 -0.51 31.21 -12.06
N GLY A 529 -0.69 30.48 -10.97
CA GLY A 529 -0.13 30.82 -9.67
C GLY A 529 1.35 30.45 -9.66
N GLY A 530 2.18 31.37 -9.19
CA GLY A 530 3.62 31.17 -9.16
C GLY A 530 4.01 30.08 -8.15
N VAL A 531 5.00 29.26 -8.52
CA VAL A 531 5.63 28.27 -7.64
C VAL A 531 6.05 28.94 -6.32
N ASP A 532 5.57 28.42 -5.19
CA ASP A 532 5.87 28.95 -3.83
C ASP A 532 6.87 28.08 -3.05
N ALA A 533 7.08 26.85 -3.52
CA ALA A 533 8.01 25.87 -2.98
C ALA A 533 8.61 25.00 -4.11
N VAL A 534 9.88 24.63 -3.98
CA VAL A 534 10.54 23.68 -4.87
C VAL A 534 11.15 22.56 -4.04
N TYR A 535 10.76 21.31 -4.30
CA TYR A 535 11.38 20.13 -3.69
C TYR A 535 12.36 19.49 -4.68
N ILE A 536 13.62 19.40 -4.30
CA ILE A 536 14.76 19.05 -5.15
C ILE A 536 15.29 17.68 -4.74
N VAL A 537 15.29 16.73 -5.66
CA VAL A 537 15.85 15.39 -5.45
C VAL A 537 17.11 15.27 -6.28
N SER A 538 18.27 15.50 -5.67
CA SER A 538 19.55 15.52 -6.40
C SER A 538 20.71 15.05 -5.54
N THR A 539 21.85 14.77 -6.18
CA THR A 539 23.13 14.63 -5.47
C THR A 539 23.64 16.00 -5.00
N GLN A 540 24.69 16.01 -4.17
CA GLN A 540 25.34 17.25 -3.73
C GLN A 540 25.90 18.05 -4.91
N ASP A 541 26.59 17.39 -5.85
CA ASP A 541 27.18 18.03 -7.03
C ASP A 541 26.11 18.62 -7.96
N GLU A 542 24.98 17.94 -8.10
CA GLU A 542 23.85 18.44 -8.86
C GLU A 542 23.20 19.64 -8.16
N LEU A 543 23.02 19.57 -6.84
CA LEU A 543 22.42 20.65 -6.05
C LEU A 543 23.24 21.95 -6.15
N GLN A 544 24.57 21.81 -6.13
CA GLN A 544 25.50 22.93 -6.30
C GLN A 544 25.27 23.69 -7.61
N LEU A 545 24.82 23.02 -8.67
CA LEU A 545 24.51 23.65 -9.95
C LEU A 545 23.07 24.14 -10.01
N ILE A 546 22.13 23.37 -9.46
CA ILE A 546 20.70 23.63 -9.51
C ILE A 546 20.33 24.95 -8.83
N LYS A 547 20.81 25.21 -7.60
CA LYS A 547 20.41 26.40 -6.84
C LYS A 547 20.85 27.71 -7.52
N PRO A 548 22.10 27.86 -8.01
CA PRO A 548 22.48 29.00 -8.84
C PRO A 548 21.63 29.14 -10.11
N MET A 549 21.29 28.04 -10.80
CA MET A 549 20.44 28.08 -11.99
C MET A 549 19.02 28.59 -11.71
N ILE A 550 18.45 28.24 -10.55
CA ILE A 550 17.16 28.78 -10.09
C ILE A 550 17.29 30.27 -9.80
N THR A 551 18.35 30.67 -9.10
CA THR A 551 18.61 32.06 -8.71
C THR A 551 18.81 32.96 -9.93
N MET A 552 19.50 32.46 -10.98
CA MET A 552 19.69 33.16 -12.24
C MET A 552 18.38 33.50 -12.96
N ARG A 553 17.35 32.64 -12.84
CA ARG A 553 16.06 32.81 -13.50
C ARG A 553 15.04 33.58 -12.68
N THR A 554 15.04 33.37 -11.37
CA THR A 554 14.03 33.94 -10.45
C THR A 554 14.51 35.23 -9.77
N GLY A 555 15.81 35.52 -9.85
CA GLY A 555 16.46 36.60 -9.11
C GLY A 555 16.67 36.24 -7.62
N SER A 556 17.55 36.98 -6.94
CA SER A 556 17.91 36.74 -5.53
C SER A 556 16.80 37.10 -4.52
N ARG A 557 15.65 37.59 -4.97
CA ARG A 557 14.52 38.04 -4.13
C ARG A 557 13.25 37.24 -4.36
N SER A 558 13.36 36.02 -4.91
CA SER A 558 12.22 35.14 -5.08
C SER A 558 11.73 34.65 -3.71
N ASN A 559 10.42 34.66 -3.48
CA ASN A 559 9.76 34.18 -2.26
C ASN A 559 9.59 32.64 -2.26
N ILE A 560 10.43 31.96 -3.03
CA ILE A 560 10.36 30.52 -3.26
C ILE A 560 11.16 29.81 -2.19
N SER A 561 10.52 28.94 -1.43
CA SER A 561 11.21 28.10 -0.46
C SER A 561 11.80 26.88 -1.16
N LEU A 562 13.10 26.62 -0.94
CA LEU A 562 13.80 25.48 -1.53
C LEU A 562 13.96 24.38 -0.48
N TYR A 563 13.57 23.18 -0.86
CA TYR A 563 13.65 21.96 -0.06
C TYR A 563 14.47 20.92 -0.83
N ALA A 564 15.28 20.10 -0.15
CA ALA A 564 16.01 19.01 -0.77
C ALA A 564 15.94 17.73 0.05
N SER A 565 16.13 16.58 -0.60
CA SER A 565 16.23 15.30 0.10
C SER A 565 17.63 15.08 0.71
N SER A 566 17.71 14.12 1.63
CA SER A 566 18.92 13.63 2.28
C SER A 566 20.02 13.21 1.30
N ARG A 567 19.65 12.86 0.06
CA ARG A 567 20.58 12.54 -1.03
C ARG A 567 21.57 13.66 -1.34
N SER A 568 21.15 14.91 -1.15
CA SER A 568 21.98 16.09 -1.37
C SER A 568 22.95 16.38 -0.23
N ALA A 569 22.72 15.80 0.95
CA ALA A 569 23.57 15.95 2.12
C ALA A 569 24.63 14.84 2.17
N GLN A 570 25.89 15.22 1.98
CA GLN A 570 27.05 14.34 2.13
C GLN A 570 28.04 14.91 3.16
N ALA A 571 28.88 14.05 3.71
CA ALA A 571 29.96 14.53 4.56
C ALA A 571 30.97 15.36 3.79
N GLY A 572 31.66 16.24 4.51
CA GLY A 572 32.72 17.08 3.94
C GLY A 572 32.20 18.29 3.15
N ALA A 573 30.89 18.53 3.12
CA ALA A 573 30.32 19.80 2.66
C ALA A 573 30.90 20.95 3.49
N GLY A 574 31.86 21.67 2.91
CA GLY A 574 32.58 22.77 3.57
C GLY A 574 31.71 24.01 3.76
N PRO A 575 32.22 25.01 4.52
CA PRO A 575 31.50 26.27 4.77
C PRO A 575 31.05 26.97 3.48
N ASP A 576 31.86 26.90 2.42
CA ASP A 576 31.55 27.54 1.13
C ASP A 576 30.29 26.95 0.48
N PHE A 577 30.19 25.62 0.43
CA PHE A 577 28.98 24.94 -0.07
C PHE A 577 27.77 25.29 0.78
N ARG A 578 27.92 25.29 2.12
CA ARG A 578 26.82 25.61 3.03
C ARG A 578 26.35 27.05 2.87
N LEU A 579 27.27 27.98 2.61
CA LEU A 579 26.95 29.37 2.34
C LEU A 579 26.25 29.52 0.98
N GLU A 580 26.70 28.80 -0.05
CA GLU A 580 26.02 28.74 -1.34
C GLU A 580 24.60 28.18 -1.19
N MET A 581 24.40 27.23 -0.28
CA MET A 581 23.10 26.63 0.04
C MET A 581 22.25 27.42 1.06
N ASP A 582 22.67 28.59 1.52
CA ASP A 582 21.94 29.42 2.50
C ASP A 582 20.42 29.58 2.20
N GLY A 583 19.58 29.32 3.21
CA GLY A 583 18.13 29.36 3.13
C GLY A 583 17.46 28.06 2.67
N LEU A 584 18.18 27.14 2.03
CA LEU A 584 17.65 25.84 1.61
C LEU A 584 17.44 24.91 2.82
N GLN A 585 16.26 24.29 2.88
CA GLN A 585 15.94 23.26 3.87
C GLN A 585 16.17 21.86 3.28
N PHE A 586 16.58 20.91 4.10
CA PHE A 586 16.72 19.52 3.68
C PHE A 586 16.40 18.55 4.81
N SER A 587 15.85 17.40 4.45
CA SER A 587 15.57 16.31 5.37
C SER A 587 16.82 15.42 5.56
N ASP A 588 17.01 14.91 6.78
CA ASP A 588 17.91 13.80 7.04
C ASP A 588 17.47 13.05 8.31
N ILE A 589 18.14 11.94 8.60
CA ILE A 589 17.88 11.18 9.80
C ILE A 589 18.27 11.97 11.07
N PRO A 590 17.57 11.78 12.21
CA PRO A 590 17.91 12.40 13.49
C PRO A 590 19.38 12.24 13.89
N LEU A 591 20.00 11.09 13.62
CA LEU A 591 21.41 10.85 13.94
C LEU A 591 22.36 11.84 13.23
N LEU A 592 22.12 12.13 11.96
CA LEU A 592 22.93 13.07 11.16
C LEU A 592 22.54 14.53 11.43
N SER A 593 21.34 14.75 11.99
CA SER A 593 20.85 16.07 12.40
C SER A 593 21.30 16.48 13.81
N GLY A 594 22.13 15.67 14.46
CA GLY A 594 22.73 15.99 15.76
C GLY A 594 21.95 15.53 16.98
N SER A 595 20.92 14.67 16.82
CA SER A 595 20.15 14.17 17.97
C SER A 595 20.98 13.34 18.95
N ASN A 596 22.03 12.66 18.47
CA ASN A 596 22.96 11.91 19.32
C ASN A 596 24.44 12.17 18.90
N PRO A 597 25.08 13.22 19.43
CA PRO A 597 26.45 13.59 19.06
C PRO A 597 27.49 12.52 19.40
N GLY A 598 27.32 11.81 20.52
CA GLY A 598 28.24 10.76 20.95
C GLY A 598 28.25 9.58 19.99
N LEU A 599 27.05 9.10 19.63
CA LEU A 599 26.89 8.05 18.64
C LEU A 599 27.40 8.50 17.26
N MET A 600 27.06 9.72 16.84
CA MET A 600 27.51 10.28 15.56
C MET A 600 29.05 10.33 15.47
N GLN A 601 29.75 10.72 16.54
CA GLN A 601 31.22 10.77 16.54
C GLN A 601 31.84 9.36 16.42
N GLN A 602 31.21 8.36 17.04
CA GLN A 602 31.64 6.96 16.95
C GLN A 602 31.40 6.39 15.54
N THR A 603 30.23 6.64 14.96
CA THR A 603 29.86 6.14 13.62
C THR A 603 30.67 6.81 12.52
N SER A 604 30.85 8.13 12.61
CA SER A 604 31.62 8.93 11.64
C SER A 604 33.05 8.40 11.47
N LYS A 605 33.71 8.03 12.57
CA LYS A 605 35.03 7.38 12.55
C LYS A 605 34.99 5.98 11.94
N SER A 606 33.94 5.21 12.25
CA SER A 606 33.81 3.81 11.80
C SER A 606 33.56 3.69 10.29
N PHE A 607 32.92 4.70 9.69
CA PHE A 607 32.49 4.67 8.30
C PHE A 607 33.19 5.73 7.42
N ASN A 608 34.32 6.29 7.86
CA ASN A 608 35.08 7.32 7.13
C ASN A 608 34.20 8.51 6.69
N ASN A 609 33.24 8.88 7.52
CA ASN A 609 32.21 9.89 7.23
C ASN A 609 31.30 9.59 6.02
N ASP A 610 31.17 8.35 5.54
CA ASP A 610 30.17 8.03 4.52
C ASP A 610 28.75 8.08 5.12
N TYR A 611 28.00 9.15 4.85
CA TYR A 611 26.65 9.33 5.36
C TYR A 611 25.68 8.25 4.87
N SER A 612 25.91 7.64 3.70
CA SER A 612 25.09 6.53 3.22
C SER A 612 25.23 5.32 4.15
N LEU A 613 26.45 5.01 4.59
CA LEU A 613 26.72 3.94 5.54
C LEU A 613 26.23 4.29 6.96
N VAL A 614 26.35 5.55 7.38
CA VAL A 614 25.80 6.01 8.67
C VAL A 614 24.27 5.85 8.71
N ARG A 615 23.57 6.16 7.61
CA ARG A 615 22.11 5.94 7.51
C ARG A 615 21.74 4.46 7.62
N LEU A 616 22.48 3.58 6.95
CA LEU A 616 22.29 2.12 7.04
C LEU A 616 22.64 1.56 8.42
N TYR A 617 23.63 2.13 9.10
CA TYR A 617 23.93 1.82 10.48
C TYR A 617 22.76 2.21 11.40
N ALA A 618 22.20 3.41 11.25
CA ALA A 618 21.01 3.83 11.99
C ALA A 618 19.80 2.92 11.69
N MET A 619 19.62 2.50 10.43
CA MET A 619 18.62 1.50 10.05
C MET A 619 18.82 0.17 10.78
N GLY A 620 20.06 -0.29 10.92
CA GLY A 620 20.37 -1.48 11.72
C GLY A 620 19.92 -1.33 13.18
N MET A 621 20.20 -0.19 13.81
CA MET A 621 19.77 0.09 15.18
C MET A 621 18.25 0.09 15.31
N ASP A 622 17.57 0.77 14.39
CA ASP A 622 16.11 0.88 14.41
C ASP A 622 15.43 -0.45 14.06
N ALA A 623 16.04 -1.28 13.20
CA ALA A 623 15.55 -2.63 12.91
C ALA A 623 15.55 -3.52 14.15
N TRP A 624 16.53 -3.36 15.04
CA TRP A 624 16.52 -4.04 16.34
C TRP A 624 15.35 -3.57 17.21
N THR A 625 15.14 -2.26 17.33
CA THR A 625 14.03 -1.70 18.11
C THR A 625 12.66 -2.11 17.55
N LEU A 626 12.50 -2.06 16.22
CA LEU A 626 11.30 -2.49 15.50
C LEU A 626 11.05 -4.00 15.68
N ALA A 627 12.08 -4.84 15.61
CA ALA A 627 11.93 -6.28 15.82
C ALA A 627 11.41 -6.59 17.24
N ASN A 628 11.85 -5.84 18.26
CA ASN A 628 11.36 -5.99 19.63
C ASN A 628 9.94 -5.42 19.84
N HIS A 629 9.47 -4.55 18.95
CA HIS A 629 8.14 -3.94 18.98
C HIS A 629 7.26 -4.35 17.80
N PHE A 630 7.60 -5.46 17.14
CA PHE A 630 6.98 -5.87 15.87
C PHE A 630 5.45 -5.96 15.98
N ASN A 631 4.98 -6.54 17.09
CA ASN A 631 3.56 -6.77 17.33
C ASN A 631 2.83 -5.44 17.58
N GLN A 632 3.43 -4.54 18.36
CA GLN A 632 2.86 -3.22 18.61
C GLN A 632 2.78 -2.41 17.31
N MET A 633 3.86 -2.40 16.50
CA MET A 633 3.86 -1.73 15.20
C MET A 633 2.76 -2.28 14.28
N ARG A 634 2.52 -3.59 14.31
CA ARG A 634 1.55 -4.23 13.42
C ARG A 634 0.09 -4.10 13.89
N GLN A 635 -0.15 -4.20 15.19
CA GLN A 635 -1.50 -4.38 15.76
C GLN A 635 -2.07 -3.14 16.43
N SER A 636 -1.25 -2.13 16.75
CA SER A 636 -1.68 -0.91 17.42
C SER A 636 -1.65 0.28 16.46
N PRO A 637 -2.79 0.64 15.85
CA PRO A 637 -2.87 1.85 15.01
C PRO A 637 -2.35 3.08 15.76
N GLY A 638 -1.51 3.86 15.11
CA GLY A 638 -0.93 5.09 15.69
C GLY A 638 0.21 4.86 16.70
N PHE A 639 0.68 3.62 16.89
CA PHE A 639 1.89 3.37 17.67
C PHE A 639 3.10 3.97 16.96
N THR A 640 3.93 4.71 17.70
CA THR A 640 5.12 5.38 17.17
C THR A 640 6.34 5.10 18.01
N LEU A 641 7.50 5.01 17.37
CA LEU A 641 8.81 4.86 18.03
C LEU A 641 9.74 5.99 17.61
N ASP A 642 10.48 6.56 18.56
CA ASP A 642 11.55 7.50 18.24
C ASP A 642 12.82 6.73 17.88
N GLY A 643 13.15 6.72 16.58
CA GLY A 643 14.30 6.01 16.01
C GLY A 643 15.44 6.94 15.62
N ASN A 644 16.61 6.35 15.35
CA ASN A 644 17.77 7.05 14.82
C ASN A 644 17.58 7.47 13.35
N THR A 645 16.66 6.81 12.64
CA THR A 645 16.28 7.07 11.24
C THR A 645 15.05 7.99 11.09
N GLY A 646 14.42 8.36 12.20
CA GLY A 646 13.22 9.21 12.23
C GLY A 646 12.22 8.72 13.27
N LYS A 647 11.09 9.41 13.38
CA LYS A 647 9.95 8.88 14.13
C LYS A 647 9.23 7.85 13.28
N LEU A 648 9.22 6.61 13.74
CA LEU A 648 8.75 5.43 13.04
C LEU A 648 7.27 5.19 13.34
N SER A 649 6.49 4.87 12.31
CA SER A 649 5.08 4.47 12.40
C SER A 649 4.78 3.43 11.32
N ALA A 650 3.72 2.64 11.46
CA ALA A 650 3.30 1.68 10.44
C ALA A 650 1.97 2.07 9.82
N ASP A 651 1.81 1.85 8.52
CA ASP A 651 0.51 1.91 7.86
C ASP A 651 -0.26 0.57 7.98
N THR A 652 -1.42 0.49 7.30
CA THR A 652 -2.27 -0.71 7.31
C THR A 652 -1.62 -1.94 6.69
N ASP A 653 -0.65 -1.77 5.80
CA ASP A 653 0.08 -2.84 5.14
C ASP A 653 1.41 -3.16 5.85
N CYS A 654 1.64 -2.53 7.00
CA CYS A 654 2.87 -2.56 7.80
C CYS A 654 4.12 -2.09 7.05
N VAL A 655 3.97 -1.10 6.17
CA VAL A 655 5.10 -0.30 5.69
C VAL A 655 5.47 0.70 6.78
N ILE A 656 6.75 0.69 7.17
CA ILE A 656 7.27 1.54 8.23
C ILE A 656 7.60 2.92 7.67
N ASN A 657 6.69 3.86 7.90
CA ASN A 657 6.85 5.27 7.56
C ASN A 657 7.77 5.98 8.56
N ARG A 658 8.56 6.93 8.07
CA ARG A 658 9.53 7.68 8.86
C ARG A 658 9.27 9.18 8.74
N LYS A 659 9.03 9.85 9.86
CA LYS A 659 9.09 11.31 9.93
C LYS A 659 10.53 11.74 10.17
N LEU A 660 11.10 12.49 9.23
CA LEU A 660 12.51 12.89 9.25
C LEU A 660 12.72 14.20 10.01
N THR A 661 13.98 14.49 10.32
CA THR A 661 14.37 15.79 10.87
C THR A 661 14.71 16.73 9.72
N TRP A 662 14.13 17.93 9.74
CA TRP A 662 14.41 18.97 8.76
C TRP A 662 15.47 19.94 9.28
N ASN A 663 16.48 20.19 8.46
CA ASN A 663 17.57 21.11 8.70
C ASN A 663 17.55 22.24 7.68
N GLN A 664 18.24 23.34 7.97
CA GLN A 664 18.38 24.49 7.09
C GLN A 664 19.84 24.95 7.08
N TYR A 665 20.35 25.23 5.88
CA TYR A 665 21.62 25.95 5.73
C TYR A 665 21.42 27.41 6.12
N ARG A 666 22.15 27.87 7.14
CA ARG A 666 22.09 29.25 7.65
C ARG A 666 23.50 29.80 7.87
N ARG A 667 23.89 30.81 7.10
CA ARG A 667 25.17 31.54 7.20
C ARG A 667 26.40 30.62 7.21
N GLY A 668 26.40 29.57 6.39
CA GLY A 668 27.51 28.60 6.32
C GLY A 668 27.44 27.48 7.37
N GLU A 669 26.41 27.46 8.21
CA GLU A 669 26.16 26.41 9.21
C GLU A 669 24.88 25.63 8.89
N ILE A 670 24.69 24.50 9.57
CA ILE A 670 23.47 23.70 9.50
C ILE A 670 22.76 23.87 10.84
N ALA A 671 21.49 24.28 10.80
CA ALA A 671 20.65 24.43 11.98
C ALA A 671 19.28 23.77 11.73
N PRO A 672 18.55 23.35 12.78
CA PRO A 672 17.19 22.80 12.61
C PRO A 672 16.28 23.76 11.85
N ALA A 673 15.43 23.25 10.95
CA ALA A 673 14.39 24.04 10.29
C ALA A 673 13.17 24.13 11.23
N ASN A 674 12.71 25.35 11.51
CA ASN A 674 11.53 25.60 12.36
C ASN A 674 10.25 25.71 11.53
#